data_AF-A0A4U0VW66-F1
#
_entry.id   AF-A0A4U0VW66-F1
#
_cell.length_a   1.000
_cell.length_b   1.000
_cell.length_c   1.000
_cell.angle_alpha   90.00
_cell.angle_beta   90.00
_cell.angle_gamma   90.00
#
_symmetry.space_group_name_H-M   'P 1'
#
loop_
_entity.id
_entity.type
_entity.pdbx_description
1 polymer ?
#
loop_
_entity_poly.entity_id
_entity_poly.type
_entity_poly.pdbx_seq_one_letter_code
_entity_poly.pdbx_strand_id
1 'polypeptide(L)'
;MDGTTAAVLVGGALVRAALAVVATHTGSDVVHFAQPSVTAYTQLKEGYHLATRPDRRLNPYDSGSVHTPPAALALVGPLTQLRSEAASYALWIAVDAVTAWAVARIARRRQRGEVYMLHPFAIMTTLARSSIAFSNLFLALALDTALRGTLIPAAFLLSLATHFSLYPILLLPPLILLAHRGGSPAPSSSARLSSAAIEGTVAFGVHQLCLLGWSRWWTGSWSFLSSVYGVILTISDLKPNIGLAWYFFIEMFDHFRAFFLVVFALHPLLYVAPFTIAYSREPLFACTLIVGTIALLKSYPSFGDWAIWHALLGCFSELLPYVSSPIFQSLLPLYALLLLPSFHYLWLASGTGNANFFYAGTLVWAIAMGGWAIEAIKARGKRELVTLADLSDYLAPSQACIKPVTYVPDEQAEANELDKPAAAAAAEIIIGEDSSFYERGVDGERGKKLKKAEITLNDCLACSGCITSAESVLVSLQSHEEDLVPIASISPQSVASLAALYDLTLDEAMRGLRRFLRQSLGFCLVFDTTFPRALSLLESRAELHERRSHFYASPTPNLPSILSASTSGLAAPTKLDPASSSIAPLPVLSSACPGWICYAEKTHGDLLPFVSGVKSPQAVAGVLVKGNVVAGRLGLRPDQIYHVAVMPCYDKKLEASRPDFATAHPAPSTSTSTEPVSVRDVDLVLTTGEVAKMLSEKGLSLRDLATVSTAETEAELYDGAEEATFFPFSQLLDPPVGTSSGSYVQAALSTLLDTPSASSPSSSRSPALTSADWPYLRLSSKLVRNDDYVEFTLRRVSTPYSPTSSCSSDQPEDEGTVIARAAKCYGFRNLQNVVRKISREAGIVTARGAAGKAPGASSAAAAANARRAAKKAGGSGTVTPLADEGPPIEFIEVMACPSGCVNGGGQVPPPKESLRSRRRRPSWSRERSFVGRVDEEGMPDTAGDVVEAEIKLVADESGDEDERVLSAKEWVQEVERRYWSGGGGGKPDPSPLASVHPSVRPFVQSLPTSSQRQQLETVLEAMLAGSDGNGVDRRRKELLRTSYRAVETEEINGLAVTW
;
A
#
# COMPACT_ATOMS: atom_id res chain seq x y z
N MET A 1 -32.48 -20.04 5.41
CA MET A 1 -31.36 -20.47 6.28
C MET A 1 -30.52 -21.38 5.43
N ASP A 2 -29.24 -21.07 5.24
CA ASP A 2 -28.36 -21.87 4.38
C ASP A 2 -28.14 -23.24 5.04
N GLY A 3 -28.08 -24.31 4.25
CA GLY A 3 -27.97 -25.69 4.75
C GLY A 3 -26.78 -25.92 5.68
N THR A 4 -25.68 -25.19 5.46
CA THR A 4 -24.46 -25.22 6.29
C THR A 4 -24.67 -24.63 7.68
N THR A 5 -25.37 -23.50 7.81
CA THR A 5 -25.69 -22.89 9.12
C THR A 5 -26.63 -23.78 9.92
N ALA A 6 -27.62 -24.38 9.25
CA ALA A 6 -28.53 -25.33 9.90
C ALA A 6 -27.78 -26.57 10.41
N ALA A 7 -26.88 -27.14 9.60
CA ALA A 7 -26.07 -28.29 9.99
C ALA A 7 -25.17 -28.02 11.20
N VAL A 8 -24.54 -26.84 11.26
CA VAL A 8 -23.69 -26.42 12.38
C VAL A 8 -24.48 -26.21 13.67
N LEU A 9 -25.67 -25.59 13.59
CA LEU A 9 -26.55 -25.41 14.74
C LEU A 9 -27.04 -26.75 15.29
N VAL A 10 -27.45 -27.66 14.41
CA VAL A 10 -27.89 -29.02 14.77
C VAL A 10 -26.73 -29.82 15.37
N GLY A 11 -25.55 -29.82 14.71
CA GLY A 11 -24.36 -30.50 15.21
C GLY A 11 -23.92 -30.00 16.58
N GLY A 12 -23.87 -28.68 16.79
CA GLY A 12 -23.53 -28.09 18.09
C GLY A 12 -24.57 -28.39 19.18
N ALA A 13 -25.85 -28.45 18.84
CA ALA A 13 -26.90 -28.85 19.77
C ALA A 13 -26.78 -30.34 20.17
N LEU A 14 -26.49 -31.22 19.21
CA LEU A 14 -26.27 -32.65 19.47
C LEU A 14 -25.04 -32.90 20.35
N VAL A 15 -23.92 -32.21 20.11
CA VAL A 15 -22.72 -32.30 20.94
C VAL A 15 -23.02 -31.88 22.38
N ARG A 16 -23.74 -30.77 22.60
CA ARG A 16 -24.14 -30.34 23.95
C ARG A 16 -25.10 -31.34 24.61
N ALA A 17 -26.05 -31.89 23.86
CA ALA A 17 -26.97 -32.89 24.40
C ALA A 17 -26.22 -34.15 24.84
N ALA A 18 -25.25 -34.63 24.05
CA ALA A 18 -24.40 -35.76 24.40
C ALA A 18 -23.55 -35.47 25.65
N LEU A 19 -22.91 -34.30 25.72
CA LEU A 19 -22.10 -33.90 26.88
C LEU A 19 -22.95 -33.66 28.13
N ALA A 20 -24.18 -33.18 28.00
CA ALA A 20 -25.12 -33.02 29.10
C ALA A 20 -25.49 -34.37 29.72
N VAL A 21 -25.71 -35.41 28.90
CA VAL A 21 -25.95 -36.79 29.40
C VAL A 21 -24.74 -37.28 30.20
N VAL A 22 -23.52 -37.08 29.71
CA VAL A 22 -22.30 -37.45 30.44
C VAL A 22 -22.20 -36.69 31.77
N ALA A 23 -22.45 -35.37 31.75
CA ALA A 23 -22.39 -34.53 32.95
C ALA A 23 -23.41 -34.95 34.03
N THR A 24 -24.58 -35.44 33.65
CA THR A 24 -25.57 -36.00 34.61
C THR A 24 -25.11 -37.30 35.28
N HIS A 25 -24.16 -38.03 34.69
CA HIS A 25 -23.65 -39.30 35.22
C HIS A 25 -22.36 -39.19 36.05
N THR A 26 -21.50 -38.19 35.81
CA THR A 26 -20.15 -38.12 36.42
C THR A 26 -20.04 -37.29 37.71
N GLY A 27 -21.11 -36.63 38.16
CA GLY A 27 -21.06 -35.71 39.30
C GLY A 27 -20.51 -34.33 38.91
N SER A 28 -21.14 -33.27 39.41
CA SER A 28 -21.12 -31.90 38.86
C SER A 28 -19.91 -31.02 39.22
N ASP A 29 -18.93 -31.52 39.98
CA ASP A 29 -17.92 -30.67 40.63
C ASP A 29 -16.98 -29.95 39.65
N VAL A 30 -16.73 -30.55 38.47
CA VAL A 30 -15.86 -29.97 37.43
C VAL A 30 -16.45 -28.70 36.79
N VAL A 31 -17.76 -28.48 36.93
CA VAL A 31 -18.50 -27.44 36.21
C VAL A 31 -18.64 -26.14 37.03
N HIS A 32 -18.39 -26.17 38.34
CA HIS A 32 -18.49 -25.00 39.21
C HIS A 32 -17.42 -23.93 38.93
N PHE A 33 -16.24 -24.35 38.48
CA PHE A 33 -15.17 -23.44 38.05
C PHE A 33 -15.58 -22.54 36.86
N ALA A 34 -16.58 -22.97 36.07
CA ALA A 34 -16.96 -22.28 34.85
C ALA A 34 -17.82 -21.01 35.05
N GLN A 35 -18.32 -20.79 36.27
CA GLN A 35 -19.25 -19.70 36.59
C GLN A 35 -18.95 -19.09 37.96
N PRO A 36 -18.90 -17.76 38.09
CA PRO A 36 -18.86 -17.11 39.41
C PRO A 36 -20.19 -17.28 40.12
N SER A 37 -20.16 -17.16 41.45
CA SER A 37 -21.33 -17.28 42.34
C SER A 37 -22.53 -16.46 41.86
N VAL A 38 -22.32 -15.24 41.40
CA VAL A 38 -23.35 -14.30 40.92
C VAL A 38 -24.16 -14.84 39.73
N THR A 39 -23.56 -15.71 38.91
CA THR A 39 -24.20 -16.29 37.71
C THR A 39 -24.50 -17.78 37.84
N ALA A 40 -24.35 -18.33 39.06
CA ALA A 40 -24.43 -19.75 39.31
C ALA A 40 -25.87 -20.29 39.23
N TYR A 41 -26.04 -21.44 38.57
CA TYR A 41 -27.32 -22.15 38.52
C TYR A 41 -27.91 -22.47 39.90
N THR A 42 -27.05 -22.76 40.88
CA THR A 42 -27.44 -23.05 42.26
C THR A 42 -28.14 -21.86 42.92
N GLN A 43 -27.64 -20.64 42.71
CA GLN A 43 -28.28 -19.42 43.23
C GLN A 43 -29.64 -19.15 42.59
N LEU A 44 -29.78 -19.42 41.28
CA LEU A 44 -31.06 -19.32 40.57
C LEU A 44 -32.10 -20.29 41.16
N LYS A 45 -31.69 -21.54 41.42
CA LYS A 45 -32.56 -22.58 41.99
C LYS A 45 -32.96 -22.27 43.43
N GLU A 46 -32.00 -21.88 44.26
CA GLU A 46 -32.22 -21.52 45.67
C GLU A 46 -33.07 -20.25 45.80
N GLY A 47 -32.73 -19.20 45.06
CA GLY A 47 -33.49 -17.94 45.06
C GLY A 47 -34.94 -18.12 44.63
N TYR A 48 -35.20 -18.96 43.62
CA TYR A 48 -36.57 -19.25 43.19
C TYR A 48 -37.32 -20.06 44.24
N HIS A 49 -36.67 -21.09 44.81
CA HIS A 49 -37.25 -21.90 45.87
C HIS A 49 -37.65 -21.07 47.10
N LEU A 50 -36.82 -20.11 47.50
CA LEU A 50 -37.13 -19.17 48.59
C LEU A 50 -38.29 -18.23 48.26
N ALA A 51 -38.34 -17.72 47.02
CA ALA A 51 -39.39 -16.82 46.56
C ALA A 51 -40.76 -17.48 46.40
N THR A 52 -40.81 -18.78 46.06
CA THR A 52 -42.05 -19.53 45.77
C THR A 52 -42.41 -20.58 46.83
N ARG A 53 -41.80 -20.50 48.03
CA ARG A 53 -42.03 -21.48 49.10
C ARG A 53 -43.52 -21.51 49.51
N PRO A 54 -44.17 -22.69 49.60
CA PRO A 54 -45.62 -22.79 49.82
C PRO A 54 -46.11 -22.22 51.15
N ASP A 55 -45.29 -22.33 52.20
CA ASP A 55 -45.72 -22.07 53.59
C ASP A 55 -45.50 -20.61 54.02
N ARG A 56 -44.58 -19.89 53.37
CA ARG A 56 -44.29 -18.46 53.61
C ARG A 56 -43.40 -17.91 52.48
N ARG A 57 -43.87 -16.88 51.76
CA ARG A 57 -43.03 -16.15 50.79
C ARG A 57 -41.96 -15.38 51.56
N LEU A 58 -40.70 -15.79 51.39
CA LEU A 58 -39.53 -15.07 51.89
C LEU A 58 -38.96 -14.27 50.74
N ASN A 59 -38.58 -13.02 51.00
CA ASN A 59 -37.84 -12.24 50.02
C ASN A 59 -36.42 -12.82 49.93
N PRO A 60 -36.00 -13.34 48.76
CA PRO A 60 -34.76 -14.10 48.62
C PRO A 60 -33.51 -13.26 48.87
N TYR A 61 -33.62 -11.93 48.85
CA TYR A 61 -32.50 -11.01 48.98
C TYR A 61 -32.20 -10.55 50.41
N ASP A 62 -33.08 -10.84 51.38
CA ASP A 62 -32.93 -10.37 52.76
C ASP A 62 -31.75 -11.03 53.50
N SER A 63 -31.32 -12.21 53.05
CA SER A 63 -30.16 -12.93 53.60
C SER A 63 -28.82 -12.56 52.96
N GLY A 64 -28.83 -11.77 51.88
CA GLY A 64 -27.63 -11.39 51.12
C GLY A 64 -26.94 -12.52 50.35
N SER A 65 -27.48 -13.74 50.34
CA SER A 65 -26.85 -14.92 49.73
C SER A 65 -27.18 -15.13 48.24
N VAL A 66 -28.27 -14.52 47.76
CA VAL A 66 -28.76 -14.64 46.38
C VAL A 66 -28.43 -13.37 45.60
N HIS A 67 -27.69 -13.51 44.49
CA HIS A 67 -27.28 -12.39 43.62
C HIS A 67 -27.95 -12.41 42.24
N THR A 68 -28.86 -13.35 42.01
CA THR A 68 -29.55 -13.48 40.72
C THR A 68 -30.65 -12.41 40.55
N PRO A 69 -30.79 -11.76 39.39
CA PRO A 69 -31.81 -10.73 39.17
C PRO A 69 -33.26 -11.25 39.31
N PRO A 70 -34.21 -10.45 39.82
CA PRO A 70 -35.61 -10.87 39.98
C PRO A 70 -36.28 -11.32 38.69
N ALA A 71 -35.98 -10.67 37.56
CA ALA A 71 -36.50 -11.08 36.25
C ALA A 71 -36.07 -12.50 35.87
N ALA A 72 -34.82 -12.87 36.17
CA ALA A 72 -34.29 -14.20 35.90
C ALA A 72 -34.99 -15.24 36.80
N LEU A 73 -35.22 -14.91 38.08
CA LEU A 73 -35.98 -15.77 38.99
C LEU A 73 -37.43 -15.96 38.53
N ALA A 74 -38.09 -14.88 38.08
CA ALA A 74 -39.48 -14.94 37.64
C ALA A 74 -39.67 -15.73 36.33
N LEU A 75 -38.77 -15.55 35.35
CA LEU A 75 -38.90 -16.13 34.01
C LEU A 75 -38.27 -17.53 33.89
N VAL A 76 -37.10 -17.74 34.49
CA VAL A 76 -36.32 -18.97 34.35
C VAL A 76 -36.46 -19.88 35.58
N GLY A 77 -36.69 -19.30 36.77
CA GLY A 77 -36.87 -20.04 38.02
C GLY A 77 -37.89 -21.18 37.96
N PRO A 78 -39.09 -21.03 37.37
CA PRO A 78 -40.05 -22.13 37.24
C PRO A 78 -39.48 -23.37 36.52
N LEU A 79 -38.59 -23.15 35.56
CA LEU A 79 -37.97 -24.19 34.75
C LEU A 79 -36.85 -24.93 35.51
N THR A 80 -36.33 -24.35 36.60
CA THR A 80 -35.32 -24.98 37.45
C THR A 80 -35.88 -26.05 38.40
N GLN A 81 -37.21 -26.10 38.56
CA GLN A 81 -37.94 -27.08 39.39
C GLN A 81 -38.45 -28.29 38.60
N LEU A 82 -38.14 -28.38 37.29
CA LEU A 82 -38.50 -29.54 36.47
C LEU A 82 -37.84 -30.81 37.02
N ARG A 83 -38.60 -31.91 37.13
CA ARG A 83 -38.11 -33.21 37.64
C ARG A 83 -37.02 -33.83 36.75
N SER A 84 -36.92 -33.43 35.49
CA SER A 84 -35.93 -33.94 34.55
C SER A 84 -34.81 -32.93 34.33
N GLU A 85 -33.58 -33.31 34.69
CA GLU A 85 -32.38 -32.48 34.42
C GLU A 85 -32.18 -32.23 32.92
N ALA A 86 -32.59 -33.17 32.07
CA ALA A 86 -32.50 -33.02 30.61
C ALA A 86 -33.34 -31.85 30.07
N ALA A 87 -34.50 -31.59 30.69
CA ALA A 87 -35.35 -30.45 30.31
C ALA A 87 -34.70 -29.10 30.64
N SER A 88 -33.93 -29.04 31.74
CA SER A 88 -33.13 -27.85 32.05
C SER A 88 -32.04 -27.65 31.00
N TYR A 89 -31.25 -28.68 30.64
CA TYR A 89 -30.22 -28.55 29.62
C TYR A 89 -30.76 -28.15 28.24
N ALA A 90 -31.94 -28.66 27.84
CA ALA A 90 -32.59 -28.29 26.59
C ALA A 90 -32.86 -26.77 26.48
N LEU A 91 -33.22 -26.11 27.58
CA LEU A 91 -33.44 -24.66 27.59
C LEU A 91 -32.15 -23.89 27.31
N TRP A 92 -31.04 -24.24 27.96
CA TRP A 92 -29.76 -23.55 27.74
C TRP A 92 -29.21 -23.81 26.34
N ILE A 93 -29.41 -25.02 25.80
CA ILE A 93 -29.08 -25.34 24.40
C ILE A 93 -29.91 -24.46 23.46
N ALA A 94 -31.21 -24.28 23.72
CA ALA A 94 -32.07 -23.41 22.92
C ALA A 94 -31.64 -21.94 22.99
N VAL A 95 -31.31 -21.44 24.19
CA VAL A 95 -30.78 -20.07 24.38
C VAL A 95 -29.51 -19.87 23.57
N ASP A 96 -28.53 -20.76 23.69
CA ASP A 96 -27.29 -20.68 22.91
C ASP A 96 -27.55 -20.84 21.41
N ALA A 97 -28.57 -21.59 20.98
CA ALA A 97 -28.93 -21.72 19.57
C ALA A 97 -29.45 -20.41 18.99
N VAL A 98 -30.26 -19.68 19.74
CA VAL A 98 -30.72 -18.35 19.34
C VAL A 98 -29.57 -17.34 19.38
N THR A 99 -28.67 -17.42 20.37
CA THR A 99 -27.45 -16.59 20.43
C THR A 99 -26.57 -16.84 19.20
N ALA A 100 -26.30 -18.11 18.88
CA ALA A 100 -25.53 -18.51 17.70
C ALA A 100 -26.19 -18.02 16.40
N TRP A 101 -27.52 -18.12 16.30
CA TRP A 101 -28.27 -17.63 15.16
C TRP A 101 -28.15 -16.10 15.02
N ALA A 102 -28.21 -15.35 16.12
CA ALA A 102 -28.03 -13.90 16.10
C ALA A 102 -26.60 -13.53 15.65
N VAL A 103 -25.56 -14.16 16.20
CA VAL A 103 -24.16 -13.96 15.78
C VAL A 103 -23.96 -14.33 14.31
N ALA A 104 -24.54 -15.44 13.85
CA ALA A 104 -24.45 -15.85 12.44
C ALA A 104 -25.13 -14.86 11.48
N ARG A 105 -26.17 -14.13 11.91
CA ARG A 105 -26.74 -13.03 11.10
C ARG A 105 -25.82 -11.81 11.07
N ILE A 106 -25.17 -11.49 12.19
CA ILE A 106 -24.16 -10.43 12.27
C ILE A 106 -23.00 -10.74 11.31
N ALA A 107 -22.48 -11.97 11.36
CA ALA A 107 -21.40 -12.44 10.46
C ALA A 107 -21.81 -12.44 8.98
N ARG A 108 -23.04 -12.87 8.66
CA ARG A 108 -23.55 -12.88 7.27
C ARG A 108 -23.66 -11.50 6.66
N ARG A 109 -24.00 -10.46 7.43
CA ARG A 109 -23.98 -9.06 6.95
C ARG A 109 -22.58 -8.59 6.56
N ARG A 110 -21.53 -9.29 7.00
CA ARG A 110 -20.13 -9.09 6.59
C ARG A 110 -19.65 -10.11 5.56
N GLN A 111 -20.55 -10.94 5.01
CA GLN A 111 -20.24 -12.03 4.08
C GLN A 111 -19.26 -13.06 4.63
N ARG A 112 -19.33 -13.38 5.93
CA ARG A 112 -18.43 -14.34 6.60
C ARG A 112 -19.18 -15.45 7.32
N GLY A 113 -18.50 -16.58 7.50
CA GLY A 113 -18.99 -17.71 8.28
C GLY A 113 -18.26 -17.82 9.61
N GLU A 114 -19.01 -17.96 10.71
CA GLU A 114 -18.45 -18.35 12.02
C GLU A 114 -19.46 -19.07 12.93
N VAL A 115 -18.90 -19.81 13.90
CA VAL A 115 -19.55 -20.89 14.64
C VAL A 115 -19.48 -20.68 16.16
N TYR A 116 -20.41 -19.90 16.74
CA TYR A 116 -20.59 -19.81 18.21
C TYR A 116 -20.99 -21.17 18.83
N MET A 117 -21.73 -21.99 18.07
CA MET A 117 -22.23 -23.28 18.53
C MET A 117 -21.13 -24.33 18.78
N LEU A 118 -19.92 -24.20 18.26
CA LEU A 118 -18.83 -25.16 18.59
C LEU A 118 -17.78 -24.53 19.52
N HIS A 119 -18.04 -23.33 20.03
CA HIS A 119 -17.11 -22.64 20.91
C HIS A 119 -17.01 -23.35 22.28
N PRO A 120 -15.81 -23.78 22.73
CA PRO A 120 -15.65 -24.58 23.96
C PRO A 120 -16.18 -23.88 25.21
N PHE A 121 -15.94 -22.56 25.36
CA PHE A 121 -16.48 -21.78 26.47
C PHE A 121 -18.02 -21.64 26.45
N ALA A 122 -18.65 -21.60 25.28
CA ALA A 122 -20.11 -21.62 25.18
C ALA A 122 -20.65 -22.98 25.64
N ILE A 123 -20.03 -24.09 25.21
CA ILE A 123 -20.39 -25.44 25.67
C ILE A 123 -20.25 -25.55 27.19
N MET A 124 -19.14 -25.08 27.78
CA MET A 124 -18.96 -25.06 29.23
C MET A 124 -20.03 -24.23 29.96
N THR A 125 -20.43 -23.10 29.37
CA THR A 125 -21.51 -22.26 29.93
C THR A 125 -22.85 -22.99 29.92
N THR A 126 -23.15 -23.74 28.85
CA THR A 126 -24.34 -24.60 28.77
C THR A 126 -24.29 -25.72 29.81
N LEU A 127 -23.15 -26.41 29.94
CA LEU A 127 -22.96 -27.49 30.92
C LEU A 127 -23.11 -26.98 32.36
N ALA A 128 -22.66 -25.74 32.60
CA ALA A 128 -22.79 -25.04 33.87
C ALA A 128 -24.19 -24.51 34.17
N ARG A 129 -25.08 -24.45 33.17
CA ARG A 129 -26.40 -23.82 33.26
C ARG A 129 -26.31 -22.40 33.82
N SER A 130 -25.25 -21.67 33.44
CA SER A 130 -25.01 -20.33 33.96
C SER A 130 -26.06 -19.35 33.45
N SER A 131 -26.50 -18.42 34.31
CA SER A 131 -27.48 -17.38 33.95
C SER A 131 -26.92 -16.35 32.97
N ILE A 132 -25.59 -16.29 32.77
CA ILE A 132 -24.95 -15.39 31.81
C ILE A 132 -25.38 -15.66 30.36
N ALA A 133 -25.80 -16.89 30.04
CA ALA A 133 -26.27 -17.26 28.70
C ALA A 133 -27.44 -16.36 28.23
N PHE A 134 -28.32 -15.94 29.14
CA PHE A 134 -29.42 -15.03 28.84
C PHE A 134 -28.93 -13.59 28.56
N SER A 135 -27.95 -13.10 29.32
CA SER A 135 -27.32 -11.80 29.04
C SER A 135 -26.66 -11.79 27.66
N ASN A 136 -25.96 -12.87 27.30
CA ASN A 136 -25.31 -13.02 26.00
C ASN A 136 -26.32 -13.08 24.84
N LEU A 137 -27.44 -13.78 25.04
CA LEU A 137 -28.56 -13.83 24.09
C LEU A 137 -29.10 -12.42 23.81
N PHE A 138 -29.46 -11.68 24.87
CA PHE A 138 -30.01 -10.34 24.72
C PHE A 138 -29.00 -9.36 24.11
N LEU A 139 -27.72 -9.47 24.47
CA LEU A 139 -26.64 -8.68 23.88
C LEU A 139 -26.49 -8.96 22.37
N ALA A 140 -26.45 -10.24 21.95
CA ALA A 140 -26.34 -10.60 20.54
C ALA A 140 -27.56 -10.14 19.72
N LEU A 141 -28.76 -10.25 20.29
CA LEU A 141 -29.98 -9.73 19.67
C LEU A 141 -29.99 -8.20 19.60
N ALA A 142 -29.49 -7.50 20.62
CA ALA A 142 -29.36 -6.04 20.63
C ALA A 142 -28.42 -5.55 19.52
N LEU A 143 -27.28 -6.23 19.31
CA LEU A 143 -26.35 -5.91 18.23
C LEU A 143 -26.95 -6.17 16.84
N ASP A 144 -27.65 -7.30 16.65
CA ASP A 144 -28.30 -7.59 15.36
C ASP A 144 -29.45 -6.60 15.03
N THR A 145 -30.25 -6.23 16.03
CA THR A 145 -31.34 -5.26 15.84
C THR A 145 -30.81 -3.85 15.62
N ALA A 146 -29.74 -3.45 16.31
CA ALA A 146 -29.04 -2.20 16.03
C ALA A 146 -28.51 -2.17 14.59
N LEU A 147 -27.90 -3.25 14.10
CA LEU A 147 -27.46 -3.34 12.70
C LEU A 147 -28.59 -3.15 11.68
N ARG A 148 -29.85 -3.45 12.02
CA ARG A 148 -31.04 -3.20 11.16
C ARG A 148 -31.49 -1.75 11.12
N GLY A 149 -30.90 -0.88 11.93
CA GLY A 149 -31.29 0.52 12.02
C GLY A 149 -32.42 0.81 13.01
N THR A 150 -32.89 -0.18 13.77
CA THR A 150 -34.02 0.00 14.70
C THR A 150 -33.51 0.26 16.12
N LEU A 151 -33.59 1.52 16.57
CA LEU A 151 -33.01 1.98 17.83
C LEU A 151 -33.79 1.53 19.08
N ILE A 152 -35.12 1.71 19.11
CA ILE A 152 -35.95 1.40 20.29
C ILE A 152 -35.90 -0.09 20.67
N PRO A 153 -36.06 -1.06 19.72
CA PRO A 153 -35.97 -2.48 20.05
C PRO A 153 -34.56 -2.89 20.51
N ALA A 154 -33.52 -2.27 19.94
CA ALA A 154 -32.14 -2.52 20.34
C ALA A 154 -31.86 -2.01 21.75
N ALA A 155 -32.39 -0.83 22.11
CA ALA A 155 -32.33 -0.27 23.47
C ALA A 155 -33.08 -1.14 24.49
N PHE A 156 -34.25 -1.70 24.12
CA PHE A 156 -34.97 -2.65 24.97
C PHE A 156 -34.16 -3.93 25.22
N LEU A 157 -33.60 -4.54 24.18
CA LEU A 157 -32.77 -5.74 24.31
C LEU A 157 -31.49 -5.46 25.12
N LEU A 158 -30.89 -4.28 24.96
CA LEU A 158 -29.75 -3.86 25.79
C LEU A 158 -30.15 -3.65 27.26
N SER A 159 -31.36 -3.15 27.53
CA SER A 159 -31.88 -3.03 28.90
C SER A 159 -32.12 -4.39 29.55
N LEU A 160 -32.59 -5.39 28.80
CA LEU A 160 -32.68 -6.77 29.26
C LEU A 160 -31.30 -7.36 29.56
N ALA A 161 -30.33 -7.17 28.66
CA ALA A 161 -28.95 -7.60 28.91
C ALA A 161 -28.37 -6.94 30.18
N THR A 162 -28.57 -5.64 30.34
CA THR A 162 -28.14 -4.84 31.51
C THR A 162 -28.82 -5.28 32.81
N HIS A 163 -30.07 -5.73 32.73
CA HIS A 163 -30.78 -6.25 33.88
C HIS A 163 -30.25 -7.63 34.31
N PHE A 164 -29.79 -8.46 33.38
CA PHE A 164 -29.23 -9.77 33.67
C PHE A 164 -27.75 -9.71 34.10
N SER A 165 -27.00 -8.71 33.65
CA SER A 165 -25.60 -8.43 33.98
C SER A 165 -25.41 -6.92 33.91
N LEU A 166 -24.72 -6.27 34.85
CA LEU A 166 -24.65 -4.80 34.91
C LEU A 166 -23.91 -4.14 33.73
N TYR A 167 -22.80 -4.74 33.29
CA TYR A 167 -21.83 -4.11 32.38
C TYR A 167 -22.26 -3.84 30.93
N PRO A 168 -23.22 -4.56 30.31
CA PRO A 168 -23.75 -4.24 28.98
C PRO A 168 -24.24 -2.79 28.82
N ILE A 169 -24.55 -2.08 29.91
CA ILE A 169 -24.86 -0.64 29.87
C ILE A 169 -23.77 0.19 29.15
N LEU A 170 -22.51 -0.24 29.23
CA LEU A 170 -21.36 0.43 28.60
C LEU A 170 -21.42 0.40 27.06
N LEU A 171 -22.23 -0.47 26.48
CA LEU A 171 -22.46 -0.53 25.03
C LEU A 171 -23.49 0.47 24.52
N LEU A 172 -24.17 1.22 25.40
CA LEU A 172 -25.23 2.16 24.97
C LEU A 172 -24.72 3.19 23.93
N PRO A 173 -23.59 3.91 24.14
CA PRO A 173 -23.10 4.86 23.14
C PRO A 173 -22.75 4.25 21.77
N PRO A 174 -21.94 3.18 21.65
CA PRO A 174 -21.62 2.60 20.34
C PRO A 174 -22.83 1.87 19.72
N LEU A 175 -23.77 1.36 20.52
CA LEU A 175 -24.99 0.72 20.01
C LEU A 175 -25.97 1.73 19.40
N ILE A 176 -26.10 2.92 19.99
CA ILE A 176 -26.85 4.03 19.39
C ILE A 176 -26.22 4.42 18.05
N LEU A 177 -24.88 4.56 17.99
CA LEU A 177 -24.17 4.90 16.76
C LEU A 177 -24.35 3.81 15.68
N LEU A 178 -24.35 2.54 16.09
CA LEU A 178 -24.60 1.38 15.23
C LEU A 178 -26.02 1.41 14.63
N ALA A 179 -27.03 1.65 15.47
CA ALA A 179 -28.42 1.79 15.04
C ALA A 179 -28.64 3.00 14.14
N HIS A 180 -28.02 4.14 14.44
CA HIS A 180 -28.12 5.33 13.61
C HIS A 180 -27.60 5.10 12.18
N ARG A 181 -26.45 4.41 12.05
CA ARG A 181 -25.85 4.12 10.74
C ARG A 181 -26.54 2.99 9.98
N GLY A 182 -27.12 2.02 10.68
CA GLY A 182 -27.85 0.92 10.05
C GLY A 182 -29.14 1.34 9.33
N GLY A 183 -29.69 2.52 9.63
CA GLY A 183 -30.97 3.01 9.12
C GLY A 183 -30.92 4.05 7.98
N SER A 184 -29.76 4.56 7.58
CA SER A 184 -29.69 5.58 6.51
C SER A 184 -28.36 5.59 5.74
N PRO A 185 -28.37 5.53 4.38
CA PRO A 185 -27.17 5.63 3.54
C PRO A 185 -26.72 7.08 3.25
N ALA A 186 -27.42 8.12 3.73
CA ALA A 186 -27.13 9.52 3.46
C ALA A 186 -26.17 10.17 4.49
N PRO A 187 -25.36 11.18 4.12
CA PRO A 187 -24.47 11.89 5.05
C PRO A 187 -25.27 12.52 6.20
N SER A 188 -24.91 12.17 7.44
CA SER A 188 -25.64 12.52 8.65
C SER A 188 -25.36 13.96 9.10
N SER A 189 -26.40 14.76 9.34
CA SER A 189 -26.27 16.01 10.07
C SER A 189 -26.07 15.75 11.57
N SER A 190 -25.26 16.57 12.24
CA SER A 190 -25.01 16.50 13.69
C SER A 190 -26.30 16.47 14.53
N ALA A 191 -27.33 17.18 14.07
CA ALA A 191 -28.66 17.22 14.68
C ALA A 191 -29.40 15.87 14.69
N ARG A 192 -29.17 15.00 13.70
CA ARG A 192 -29.80 13.66 13.68
C ARG A 192 -29.11 12.69 14.64
N LEU A 193 -27.80 12.81 14.81
CA LEU A 193 -27.05 12.00 15.78
C LEU A 193 -27.42 12.39 17.22
N SER A 194 -27.53 13.68 17.52
CA SER A 194 -27.97 14.14 18.85
C SER A 194 -29.40 13.69 19.15
N SER A 195 -30.31 13.74 18.16
CA SER A 195 -31.67 13.21 18.32
C SER A 195 -31.68 11.71 18.59
N ALA A 196 -30.91 10.92 17.84
CA ALA A 196 -30.80 9.47 18.06
C ALA A 196 -30.16 9.14 19.41
N ALA A 197 -29.20 9.95 19.87
CA ALA A 197 -28.60 9.79 21.20
C ALA A 197 -29.61 10.03 22.32
N ILE A 198 -30.43 11.09 22.21
CA ILE A 198 -31.50 11.37 23.17
C ILE A 198 -32.55 10.25 23.14
N GLU A 199 -33.05 9.91 21.95
CA GLU A 199 -34.09 8.87 21.79
C GLU A 199 -33.62 7.52 22.34
N GLY A 200 -32.41 7.08 21.98
CA GLY A 200 -31.86 5.80 22.43
C GLY A 200 -31.60 5.77 23.94
N THR A 201 -31.11 6.86 24.51
CA THR A 201 -30.85 6.97 25.96
C THR A 201 -32.15 7.00 26.75
N VAL A 202 -33.14 7.77 26.30
CA VAL A 202 -34.47 7.84 26.93
C VAL A 202 -35.17 6.49 26.81
N ALA A 203 -35.16 5.86 25.64
CA ALA A 203 -35.74 4.54 25.44
C ALA A 203 -35.08 3.52 26.38
N PHE A 204 -33.76 3.45 26.44
CA PHE A 204 -33.06 2.56 27.37
C PHE A 204 -33.45 2.83 28.83
N GLY A 205 -33.45 4.10 29.25
CA GLY A 205 -33.81 4.50 30.61
C GLY A 205 -35.24 4.10 30.99
N VAL A 206 -36.22 4.33 30.10
CA VAL A 206 -37.62 3.95 30.33
C VAL A 206 -37.77 2.42 30.46
N HIS A 207 -37.19 1.64 29.55
CA HIS A 207 -37.26 0.18 29.63
C HIS A 207 -36.59 -0.35 30.91
N GLN A 208 -35.45 0.22 31.30
CA GLN A 208 -34.76 -0.16 32.52
C GLN A 208 -35.58 0.16 33.77
N LEU A 209 -36.23 1.33 33.83
CA LEU A 209 -37.14 1.71 34.92
C LEU A 209 -38.35 0.77 35.00
N CYS A 210 -38.94 0.39 33.86
CA CYS A 210 -40.03 -0.58 33.81
C CYS A 210 -39.59 -1.96 34.33
N LEU A 211 -38.41 -2.44 33.94
CA LEU A 211 -37.86 -3.73 34.40
C LEU A 211 -37.57 -3.72 35.91
N LEU A 212 -37.01 -2.63 36.44
CA LEU A 212 -36.77 -2.45 37.87
C LEU A 212 -38.09 -2.33 38.66
N GLY A 213 -39.09 -1.63 38.11
CA GLY A 213 -40.42 -1.51 38.68
C GLY A 213 -41.14 -2.86 38.72
N TRP A 214 -41.08 -3.64 37.65
CA TRP A 214 -41.60 -5.00 37.60
C TRP A 214 -40.90 -5.92 38.60
N SER A 215 -39.56 -5.79 38.71
CA SER A 215 -38.76 -6.53 39.69
C SER A 215 -39.19 -6.20 41.13
N ARG A 216 -39.39 -4.92 41.46
CA ARG A 216 -39.88 -4.46 42.76
C ARG A 216 -41.30 -4.94 43.05
N TRP A 217 -42.15 -5.02 42.04
CA TRP A 217 -43.51 -5.57 42.18
C TRP A 217 -43.47 -7.06 42.51
N TRP A 218 -42.61 -7.83 41.84
CA TRP A 218 -42.49 -9.28 42.05
C TRP A 218 -41.84 -9.65 43.40
N THR A 219 -40.77 -8.93 43.81
CA THR A 219 -40.05 -9.21 45.07
C THR A 219 -40.69 -8.57 46.29
N GLY A 220 -41.50 -7.52 46.12
CA GLY A 220 -42.07 -6.74 47.22
C GLY A 220 -41.08 -5.79 47.92
N SER A 221 -39.81 -5.72 47.50
CA SER A 221 -38.77 -4.88 48.13
C SER A 221 -37.70 -4.41 47.13
N TRP A 222 -36.98 -3.34 47.47
CA TRP A 222 -35.81 -2.85 46.72
C TRP A 222 -34.49 -3.49 47.18
N SER A 223 -34.53 -4.40 48.16
CA SER A 223 -33.38 -5.16 48.68
C SER A 223 -32.52 -5.79 47.58
N PHE A 224 -33.14 -6.23 46.48
CA PHE A 224 -32.44 -6.83 45.33
C PHE A 224 -31.42 -5.88 44.68
N LEU A 225 -31.57 -4.54 44.74
CA LEU A 225 -30.58 -3.64 44.15
C LEU A 225 -29.22 -3.81 44.82
N SER A 226 -29.21 -3.86 46.15
CA SER A 226 -27.99 -4.07 46.92
C SER A 226 -27.42 -5.46 46.67
N SER A 227 -28.26 -6.50 46.73
CA SER A 227 -27.81 -7.89 46.62
C SER A 227 -27.41 -8.31 45.20
N VAL A 228 -27.95 -7.69 44.14
CA VAL A 228 -27.65 -8.03 42.74
C VAL A 228 -26.62 -7.09 42.14
N TYR A 229 -26.84 -5.77 42.22
CA TYR A 229 -25.97 -4.78 41.59
C TYR A 229 -24.94 -4.18 42.56
N GLY A 230 -25.33 -3.99 43.83
CA GLY A 230 -24.45 -3.50 44.88
C GLY A 230 -23.26 -4.42 45.12
N VAL A 231 -23.45 -5.75 45.11
CA VAL A 231 -22.38 -6.75 45.24
C VAL A 231 -21.34 -6.64 44.12
N ILE A 232 -21.75 -6.29 42.90
CA ILE A 232 -20.83 -6.10 41.75
C ILE A 232 -19.92 -4.88 41.97
N LEU A 233 -20.48 -3.78 42.49
CA LEU A 233 -19.76 -2.52 42.71
C LEU A 233 -18.93 -2.51 43.99
N THR A 234 -19.39 -3.20 45.03
CA THR A 234 -18.72 -3.25 46.35
C THR A 234 -17.80 -4.47 46.53
N ILE A 235 -17.87 -5.42 45.59
CA ILE A 235 -17.06 -6.66 45.53
C ILE A 235 -17.04 -7.35 46.90
N SER A 236 -18.23 -7.55 47.46
CA SER A 236 -18.41 -8.12 48.80
C SER A 236 -18.29 -9.64 48.82
N ASP A 237 -18.62 -10.32 47.71
CA ASP A 237 -18.36 -11.76 47.55
C ASP A 237 -16.94 -11.96 46.99
N LEU A 238 -16.04 -12.50 47.81
CA LEU A 238 -14.65 -12.74 47.44
C LEU A 238 -14.39 -14.21 47.04
N LYS A 239 -15.45 -14.97 46.72
CA LYS A 239 -15.29 -16.35 46.22
C LYS A 239 -14.38 -16.41 44.99
N PRO A 240 -13.50 -17.41 44.93
CA PRO A 240 -12.54 -17.54 43.84
C PRO A 240 -13.25 -17.72 42.50
N ASN A 241 -12.78 -16.97 41.50
CA ASN A 241 -13.31 -17.01 40.13
C ASN A 241 -12.18 -16.74 39.14
N ILE A 242 -12.48 -16.78 37.83
CA ILE A 242 -11.48 -16.56 36.77
C ILE A 242 -11.07 -15.08 36.59
N GLY A 243 -11.67 -14.16 37.34
CA GLY A 243 -11.41 -12.72 37.28
C GLY A 243 -10.27 -12.26 38.16
N LEU A 244 -9.89 -11.00 37.97
CA LEU A 244 -8.73 -10.39 38.63
C LEU A 244 -9.03 -9.83 40.04
N ALA A 245 -10.30 -9.53 40.33
CA ALA A 245 -10.68 -8.72 41.48
C ALA A 245 -10.67 -9.49 42.80
N TRP A 246 -11.17 -10.73 42.84
CA TRP A 246 -11.41 -11.45 44.10
C TRP A 246 -10.15 -11.58 44.95
N TYR A 247 -9.01 -11.98 44.36
CA TYR A 247 -7.75 -12.16 45.08
C TYR A 247 -7.13 -10.83 45.51
N PHE A 248 -7.21 -9.81 44.64
CA PHE A 248 -6.71 -8.47 44.96
C PHE A 248 -7.42 -7.88 46.18
N PHE A 249 -8.75 -8.05 46.27
CA PHE A 249 -9.54 -7.56 47.41
C PHE A 249 -9.48 -8.45 48.65
N ILE A 250 -8.93 -9.66 48.57
CA ILE A 250 -8.59 -10.50 49.74
C ILE A 250 -7.30 -10.00 50.41
N GLU A 251 -6.28 -9.70 49.62
CA GLU A 251 -4.95 -9.33 50.13
C GLU A 251 -4.82 -7.83 50.45
N MET A 252 -5.78 -7.01 50.02
CA MET A 252 -5.72 -5.56 50.19
C MET A 252 -6.12 -5.12 51.59
N PHE A 253 -5.33 -4.20 52.15
CA PHE A 253 -5.66 -3.52 53.41
C PHE A 253 -6.99 -2.75 53.32
N ASP A 254 -7.82 -2.91 54.35
CA ASP A 254 -9.14 -2.28 54.44
C ASP A 254 -9.12 -0.76 54.24
N HIS A 255 -8.06 -0.09 54.70
CA HIS A 255 -7.89 1.36 54.56
C HIS A 255 -7.93 1.84 53.10
N PHE A 256 -7.39 1.06 52.16
CA PHE A 256 -7.35 1.42 50.74
C PHE A 256 -8.51 0.84 49.92
N ARG A 257 -9.34 -0.02 50.54
CA ARG A 257 -10.41 -0.75 49.84
C ARG A 257 -11.35 0.17 49.07
N ALA A 258 -11.83 1.24 49.72
CA ALA A 258 -12.77 2.18 49.10
C ALA A 258 -12.19 2.87 47.85
N PHE A 259 -10.90 3.26 47.90
CA PHE A 259 -10.21 3.86 46.76
C PHE A 259 -10.16 2.89 45.57
N PHE A 260 -9.73 1.66 45.80
CA PHE A 260 -9.61 0.68 44.71
C PHE A 260 -10.96 0.18 44.18
N LEU A 261 -12.03 0.16 45.00
CA LEU A 261 -13.37 -0.11 44.50
C LEU A 261 -13.80 0.92 43.43
N VAL A 262 -13.52 2.21 43.67
CA VAL A 262 -13.78 3.27 42.71
C VAL A 262 -12.92 3.09 41.45
N VAL A 263 -11.63 2.79 41.61
CA VAL A 263 -10.71 2.57 40.47
C VAL A 263 -11.18 1.41 39.59
N PHE A 264 -11.49 0.25 40.19
CA PHE A 264 -11.96 -0.93 39.43
C PHE A 264 -13.32 -0.69 38.76
N ALA A 265 -14.22 0.08 39.38
CA ALA A 265 -15.50 0.45 38.76
C ALA A 265 -15.34 1.45 37.61
N LEU A 266 -14.43 2.43 37.72
CA LEU A 266 -14.17 3.43 36.68
C LEU A 266 -13.35 2.86 35.51
N HIS A 267 -12.51 1.86 35.73
CA HIS A 267 -11.57 1.39 34.71
C HIS A 267 -12.24 0.93 33.40
N PRO A 268 -13.32 0.12 33.41
CA PRO A 268 -14.06 -0.23 32.18
C PRO A 268 -14.71 0.96 31.48
N LEU A 269 -15.13 2.00 32.23
CA LEU A 269 -15.77 3.20 31.69
C LEU A 269 -14.80 4.04 30.84
N LEU A 270 -13.51 4.06 31.19
CA LEU A 270 -12.49 4.84 30.49
C LEU A 270 -12.33 4.43 29.02
N TYR A 271 -12.68 3.20 28.65
CA TYR A 271 -12.54 2.69 27.29
C TYR A 271 -13.72 3.02 26.37
N VAL A 272 -14.89 3.37 26.94
CA VAL A 272 -16.13 3.55 26.16
C VAL A 272 -16.01 4.71 25.18
N ALA A 273 -15.64 5.90 25.66
CA ALA A 273 -15.55 7.09 24.81
C ALA A 273 -14.43 6.96 23.74
N PRO A 274 -13.18 6.58 24.09
CA PRO A 274 -12.11 6.41 23.11
C PRO A 274 -12.46 5.41 22.01
N PHE A 275 -12.99 4.22 22.35
CA PHE A 275 -13.34 3.22 21.34
C PHE A 275 -14.52 3.63 20.47
N THR A 276 -15.52 4.30 21.05
CA THR A 276 -16.68 4.80 20.29
C THR A 276 -16.27 5.90 19.31
N ILE A 277 -15.35 6.79 19.71
CA ILE A 277 -14.85 7.87 18.86
C ILE A 277 -13.92 7.32 17.77
N ALA A 278 -12.90 6.55 18.17
CA ALA A 278 -11.86 6.04 17.27
C ALA A 278 -12.45 5.14 16.17
N TYR A 279 -13.40 4.27 16.52
CA TYR A 279 -14.04 3.35 15.58
C TYR A 279 -15.45 3.79 15.21
N SER A 280 -15.72 5.09 15.26
CA SER A 280 -17.04 5.64 14.93
C SER A 280 -17.50 5.23 13.53
N ARG A 281 -16.58 5.11 12.56
CA ARG A 281 -16.85 4.65 11.18
C ARG A 281 -17.34 3.20 11.09
N GLU A 282 -16.96 2.34 12.04
CA GLU A 282 -17.37 0.95 12.10
C GLU A 282 -17.78 0.57 13.54
N PRO A 283 -18.96 1.02 14.00
CA PRO A 283 -19.35 0.95 15.40
C PRO A 283 -19.49 -0.48 15.94
N LEU A 284 -19.68 -1.48 15.06
CA LEU A 284 -19.70 -2.90 15.44
C LEU A 284 -18.34 -3.36 16.01
N PHE A 285 -17.22 -2.83 15.49
CA PHE A 285 -15.89 -3.12 16.00
C PHE A 285 -15.68 -2.47 17.38
N ALA A 286 -16.19 -1.24 17.58
CA ALA A 286 -16.22 -0.58 18.89
C ALA A 286 -16.98 -1.42 19.92
N CYS A 287 -18.18 -1.92 19.56
CA CYS A 287 -18.95 -2.83 20.40
C CYS A 287 -18.16 -4.09 20.76
N THR A 288 -17.45 -4.69 19.79
CA THR A 288 -16.66 -5.90 19.99
C THR A 288 -15.50 -5.69 20.96
N LEU A 289 -14.79 -4.55 20.86
CA LEU A 289 -13.73 -4.19 21.80
C LEU A 289 -14.28 -3.94 23.21
N ILE A 290 -15.41 -3.25 23.35
CA ILE A 290 -16.03 -2.99 24.65
C ILE A 290 -16.53 -4.30 25.30
N VAL A 291 -17.09 -5.24 24.53
CA VAL A 291 -17.44 -6.58 25.05
C VAL A 291 -16.18 -7.31 25.55
N GLY A 292 -15.05 -7.21 24.85
CA GLY A 292 -13.78 -7.76 25.29
C GLY A 292 -13.24 -7.12 26.57
N THR A 293 -13.31 -5.79 26.67
CA THR A 293 -12.95 -5.04 27.88
C THR A 293 -13.82 -5.45 29.07
N ILE A 294 -15.13 -5.66 28.85
CA ILE A 294 -16.04 -6.16 29.88
C ILE A 294 -15.64 -7.58 30.30
N ALA A 295 -15.39 -8.49 29.36
CA ALA A 295 -15.01 -9.86 29.66
C ALA A 295 -13.69 -9.95 30.48
N LEU A 296 -12.76 -9.01 30.24
CA LEU A 296 -11.48 -8.91 30.95
C LEU A 296 -11.59 -8.27 32.34
N LEU A 297 -12.34 -7.17 32.47
CA LEU A 297 -12.30 -6.30 33.66
C LEU A 297 -13.52 -6.40 34.58
N LYS A 298 -14.55 -7.13 34.18
CA LYS A 298 -15.74 -7.39 35.02
C LYS A 298 -15.33 -8.02 36.36
N SER A 299 -15.93 -7.57 37.46
CA SER A 299 -15.60 -8.06 38.82
C SER A 299 -15.84 -9.57 38.99
N TYR A 300 -16.84 -10.11 38.30
CA TYR A 300 -17.23 -11.51 38.32
C TYR A 300 -17.38 -12.05 36.88
N PRO A 301 -16.28 -12.30 36.15
CA PRO A 301 -16.34 -12.78 34.79
C PRO A 301 -16.62 -14.29 34.74
N SER A 302 -17.28 -14.71 33.66
CA SER A 302 -17.63 -16.11 33.38
C SER A 302 -17.04 -16.54 32.03
N PHE A 303 -16.96 -17.85 31.76
CA PHE A 303 -16.56 -18.32 30.43
C PHE A 303 -17.53 -17.88 29.32
N GLY A 304 -18.80 -17.64 29.67
CA GLY A 304 -19.79 -17.11 28.73
C GLY A 304 -19.44 -15.72 28.21
N ASP A 305 -18.89 -14.84 29.06
CA ASP A 305 -18.48 -13.48 28.65
C ASP A 305 -17.37 -13.55 27.57
N TRP A 306 -16.44 -14.51 27.70
CA TRP A 306 -15.38 -14.75 26.72
C TRP A 306 -15.88 -15.42 25.44
N ALA A 307 -16.86 -16.33 25.55
CA ALA A 307 -17.44 -17.03 24.40
C ALA A 307 -18.10 -16.07 23.41
N ILE A 308 -18.90 -15.13 23.92
CA ILE A 308 -19.56 -14.13 23.06
C ILE A 308 -18.54 -13.15 22.46
N TRP A 309 -17.51 -12.77 23.22
CA TRP A 309 -16.45 -11.90 22.71
C TRP A 309 -15.70 -12.52 21.53
N HIS A 310 -15.23 -13.77 21.67
CA HIS A 310 -14.51 -14.46 20.58
C HIS A 310 -15.37 -14.65 19.34
N ALA A 311 -16.66 -14.97 19.50
CA ALA A 311 -17.56 -15.11 18.38
C ALA A 311 -17.83 -13.78 17.65
N LEU A 312 -17.81 -12.66 18.38
CA LEU A 312 -17.84 -11.33 17.77
C LEU A 312 -16.49 -10.99 17.11
N LEU A 313 -15.37 -11.35 17.74
CA LEU A 313 -14.03 -11.11 17.18
C LEU A 313 -13.83 -11.85 15.86
N GLY A 314 -14.31 -13.08 15.75
CA GLY A 314 -14.18 -13.84 14.52
C GLY A 314 -15.18 -13.45 13.41
N CYS A 315 -16.19 -12.63 13.71
CA CYS A 315 -16.88 -11.84 12.67
C CYS A 315 -15.90 -10.89 11.92
N PHE A 316 -14.70 -10.67 12.45
CA PHE A 316 -13.59 -9.93 11.85
C PHE A 316 -12.41 -10.86 11.47
N SER A 317 -12.69 -12.04 10.91
CA SER A 317 -11.65 -12.99 10.48
C SER A 317 -10.68 -12.42 9.41
N GLU A 318 -11.00 -11.27 8.79
CA GLU A 318 -10.11 -10.47 7.94
C GLU A 318 -8.86 -9.98 8.64
N LEU A 319 -8.91 -9.88 9.97
CA LEU A 319 -7.82 -9.35 10.77
C LEU A 319 -6.74 -10.42 11.01
N LEU A 320 -7.07 -11.71 10.83
CA LEU A 320 -6.19 -12.84 11.10
C LEU A 320 -4.83 -12.75 10.37
N PRO A 321 -4.74 -12.40 9.08
CA PRO A 321 -3.46 -12.26 8.38
C PRO A 321 -2.55 -11.16 8.95
N TYR A 322 -3.11 -10.19 9.66
CA TYR A 322 -2.38 -9.02 10.18
C TYR A 322 -1.93 -9.19 11.64
N VAL A 323 -2.35 -10.28 12.31
CA VAL A 323 -1.95 -10.62 13.67
C VAL A 323 -0.46 -10.94 13.71
N SER A 324 0.28 -10.31 14.63
CA SER A 324 1.75 -10.38 14.65
C SER A 324 2.26 -11.68 15.29
N SER A 325 1.52 -12.21 16.26
CA SER A 325 1.95 -13.34 17.10
C SER A 325 0.82 -14.34 17.38
N PRO A 326 0.14 -14.89 16.35
CA PRO A 326 -1.07 -15.69 16.55
C PRO A 326 -0.82 -16.98 17.35
N ILE A 327 0.35 -17.62 17.15
CA ILE A 327 0.70 -18.86 17.85
C ILE A 327 0.87 -18.60 19.36
N PHE A 328 1.64 -17.58 19.72
CA PHE A 328 1.89 -17.25 21.13
C PHE A 328 0.59 -16.88 21.86
N GLN A 329 -0.23 -16.02 21.25
CA GLN A 329 -1.51 -15.60 21.83
C GLN A 329 -2.55 -16.73 21.88
N SER A 330 -2.43 -17.75 21.03
CA SER A 330 -3.31 -18.94 21.08
C SER A 330 -2.86 -19.98 22.11
N LEU A 331 -1.55 -20.13 22.34
CA LEU A 331 -1.01 -21.11 23.28
C LEU A 331 -1.14 -20.69 24.74
N LEU A 332 -1.03 -19.39 25.04
CA LEU A 332 -1.13 -18.88 26.41
C LEU A 332 -2.48 -19.16 27.11
N PRO A 333 -3.65 -18.95 26.46
CA PRO A 333 -4.94 -19.30 27.07
C PRO A 333 -5.14 -20.82 27.15
N LEU A 334 -4.60 -21.59 26.18
CA LEU A 334 -4.63 -23.06 26.25
C LEU A 334 -3.84 -23.58 27.46
N TYR A 335 -2.65 -23.02 27.70
CA TYR A 335 -1.84 -23.31 28.88
C TYR A 335 -2.60 -22.99 30.17
N ALA A 336 -3.24 -21.83 30.26
CA ALA A 336 -4.05 -21.45 31.41
C ALA A 336 -5.23 -22.42 31.62
N LEU A 337 -5.94 -22.81 30.56
CA LEU A 337 -7.08 -23.75 30.66
C LEU A 337 -6.70 -25.15 31.11
N LEU A 338 -5.50 -25.62 30.76
CA LEU A 338 -5.00 -26.91 31.21
C LEU A 338 -4.67 -26.91 32.72
N LEU A 339 -4.13 -25.80 33.22
CA LEU A 339 -3.67 -25.72 34.61
C LEU A 339 -4.73 -25.22 35.59
N LEU A 340 -5.63 -24.33 35.17
CA LEU A 340 -6.62 -23.70 36.04
C LEU A 340 -7.50 -24.72 36.81
N PRO A 341 -8.07 -25.77 36.17
CA PRO A 341 -8.86 -26.78 36.89
C PRO A 341 -8.01 -27.56 37.89
N SER A 342 -6.77 -27.88 37.53
CA SER A 342 -5.83 -28.61 38.39
C SER A 342 -5.47 -27.80 39.63
N PHE A 343 -5.16 -26.51 39.47
CA PHE A 343 -4.88 -25.62 40.60
C PHE A 343 -6.12 -25.32 41.46
N HIS A 344 -7.31 -25.22 40.83
CA HIS A 344 -8.57 -25.09 41.55
C HIS A 344 -8.84 -26.30 42.45
N TYR A 345 -8.70 -27.52 41.89
CA TYR A 345 -8.89 -28.76 42.63
C TYR A 345 -7.85 -28.92 43.75
N LEU A 346 -6.58 -28.68 43.45
CA LEU A 346 -5.49 -28.81 44.44
C LEU A 346 -5.69 -27.89 45.65
N TRP A 347 -6.24 -26.70 45.43
CA TRP A 347 -6.47 -25.75 46.51
C TRP A 347 -7.78 -26.02 47.26
N LEU A 348 -8.92 -26.08 46.57
CA LEU A 348 -10.23 -26.13 47.22
C LEU A 348 -10.70 -27.54 47.57
N ALA A 349 -10.36 -28.54 46.77
CA ALA A 349 -10.84 -29.91 46.97
C ALA A 349 -9.84 -30.76 47.76
N SER A 350 -8.57 -30.80 47.35
CA SER A 350 -7.55 -31.60 48.05
C SER A 350 -6.88 -30.85 49.21
N GLY A 351 -6.98 -29.53 49.29
CA GLY A 351 -6.39 -28.71 50.35
C GLY A 351 -4.85 -28.69 50.39
N THR A 352 -4.20 -29.18 49.33
CA THR A 352 -2.73 -29.31 49.25
C THR A 352 -2.06 -28.15 48.51
N GLY A 353 -2.83 -27.31 47.81
CA GLY A 353 -2.36 -26.17 47.01
C GLY A 353 -2.57 -24.81 47.66
N ASN A 354 -1.78 -23.80 47.25
CA ASN A 354 -1.92 -22.41 47.67
C ASN A 354 -2.82 -21.63 46.69
N ALA A 355 -3.67 -20.73 47.21
CA ALA A 355 -4.52 -19.81 46.45
C ALA A 355 -3.75 -19.01 45.37
N ASN A 356 -2.48 -18.68 45.64
CA ASN A 356 -1.58 -18.01 44.70
C ASN A 356 -1.42 -18.77 43.37
N PHE A 357 -1.42 -20.11 43.37
CA PHE A 357 -1.27 -20.87 42.13
C PHE A 357 -2.50 -20.74 41.23
N PHE A 358 -3.69 -20.77 41.83
CA PHE A 358 -4.93 -20.54 41.11
C PHE A 358 -4.99 -19.11 40.57
N TYR A 359 -4.64 -18.11 41.39
CA TYR A 359 -4.61 -16.71 40.95
C TYR A 359 -3.56 -16.45 39.85
N ALA A 360 -2.37 -17.03 39.95
CA ALA A 360 -1.36 -16.95 38.88
C ALA A 360 -1.89 -17.49 37.55
N GLY A 361 -2.65 -18.59 37.57
CA GLY A 361 -3.36 -19.09 36.39
C GLY A 361 -4.36 -18.07 35.82
N THR A 362 -5.11 -17.36 36.69
CA THR A 362 -6.06 -16.32 36.25
C THR A 362 -5.35 -15.08 35.68
N LEU A 363 -4.16 -14.73 36.17
CA LEU A 363 -3.33 -13.66 35.59
C LEU A 363 -2.84 -14.03 34.20
N VAL A 364 -2.35 -15.25 34.01
CA VAL A 364 -1.93 -15.75 32.68
C VAL A 364 -3.11 -15.74 31.71
N TRP A 365 -4.29 -16.16 32.17
CA TRP A 365 -5.53 -16.06 31.41
C TRP A 365 -5.84 -14.61 31.02
N ALA A 366 -5.84 -13.67 31.97
CA ALA A 366 -6.12 -12.26 31.69
C ALA A 366 -5.09 -11.62 30.72
N ILE A 367 -3.80 -11.94 30.86
CA ILE A 367 -2.75 -11.47 29.95
C ILE A 367 -2.97 -12.01 28.53
N ALA A 368 -3.32 -13.29 28.39
CA ALA A 368 -3.62 -13.89 27.09
C ALA A 368 -4.79 -13.18 26.40
N MET A 369 -5.87 -12.95 27.13
CA MET A 369 -7.07 -12.35 26.58
C MET A 369 -6.88 -10.85 26.29
N GLY A 370 -6.19 -10.12 27.16
CA GLY A 370 -5.77 -8.74 26.89
C GLY A 370 -4.84 -8.65 25.68
N GLY A 371 -3.95 -9.63 25.50
CA GLY A 371 -3.09 -9.79 24.33
C GLY A 371 -3.89 -9.91 23.04
N TRP A 372 -4.95 -10.72 23.02
CA TRP A 372 -5.87 -10.81 21.87
C TRP A 372 -6.58 -9.50 21.55
N ALA A 373 -7.02 -8.74 22.56
CA ALA A 373 -7.63 -7.43 22.35
C ALA A 373 -6.63 -6.44 21.73
N ILE A 374 -5.38 -6.44 22.20
CA ILE A 374 -4.30 -5.62 21.65
C ILE A 374 -3.94 -6.03 20.22
N GLU A 375 -3.82 -7.33 19.94
CA GLU A 375 -3.56 -7.82 18.59
C GLU A 375 -4.71 -7.52 17.64
N ALA A 376 -5.97 -7.57 18.08
CA ALA A 376 -7.11 -7.15 17.27
C ALA A 376 -7.04 -5.65 16.90
N ILE A 377 -6.69 -4.78 17.85
CA ILE A 377 -6.49 -3.34 17.61
C ILE A 377 -5.32 -3.11 16.65
N LYS A 378 -4.18 -3.78 16.86
CA LYS A 378 -3.00 -3.67 15.99
C LYS A 378 -3.27 -4.20 14.59
N ALA A 379 -3.89 -5.38 14.48
CA ALA A 379 -4.26 -6.00 13.21
C ALA A 379 -5.23 -5.11 12.45
N ARG A 380 -6.17 -4.46 13.15
CA ARG A 380 -7.04 -3.46 12.56
C ARG A 380 -6.29 -2.26 12.05
N GLY A 381 -5.40 -1.67 12.87
CA GLY A 381 -4.56 -0.55 12.45
C GLY A 381 -3.66 -0.89 11.27
N LYS A 382 -3.05 -2.09 11.26
CA LYS A 382 -2.27 -2.60 10.13
C LYS A 382 -3.13 -2.81 8.89
N ARG A 383 -4.33 -3.38 9.02
CA ARG A 383 -5.25 -3.54 7.89
C ARG A 383 -5.63 -2.19 7.33
N GLU A 384 -5.97 -1.22 8.17
CA GLU A 384 -6.28 0.14 7.71
C GLU A 384 -5.06 0.76 7.02
N LEU A 385 -3.87 0.58 7.58
CA LEU A 385 -2.60 1.03 6.99
C LEU A 385 -2.25 0.29 5.70
N VAL A 386 -2.60 -1.00 5.57
CA VAL A 386 -2.39 -1.83 4.38
C VAL A 386 -3.46 -1.58 3.34
N THR A 387 -4.71 -1.29 3.70
CA THR A 387 -5.71 -0.80 2.74
C THR A 387 -5.40 0.61 2.31
N LEU A 388 -4.84 1.45 3.19
CA LEU A 388 -4.21 2.72 2.82
C LEU A 388 -2.95 2.48 1.98
N ALA A 389 -2.20 1.39 2.23
CA ALA A 389 -0.99 1.05 1.49
C ALA A 389 -1.28 0.45 0.11
N ASP A 390 -2.31 -0.38 -0.04
CA ASP A 390 -2.82 -0.96 -1.29
C ASP A 390 -3.57 0.12 -2.10
N LEU A 391 -4.15 1.11 -1.41
CA LEU A 391 -4.62 2.36 -2.01
C LEU A 391 -3.47 3.37 -2.26
N SER A 392 -2.27 3.16 -1.69
CA SER A 392 -1.07 4.02 -1.88
C SER A 392 -0.01 3.42 -2.81
N ASP A 393 -0.04 2.12 -3.06
CA ASP A 393 0.71 1.46 -4.13
C ASP A 393 0.02 1.75 -5.47
N TYR A 394 -1.27 2.16 -5.41
CA TYR A 394 -1.96 2.86 -6.47
C TYR A 394 -2.08 4.37 -6.18
N LEU A 395 -0.99 5.10 -6.37
CA LEU A 395 -1.04 6.57 -6.43
C LEU A 395 -1.93 6.99 -7.62
N ALA A 396 -3.22 7.20 -7.40
CA ALA A 396 -3.92 8.22 -8.15
C ALA A 396 -3.12 9.53 -7.93
N PRO A 397 -2.80 10.31 -8.99
CA PRO A 397 -1.74 11.34 -8.96
C PRO A 397 -2.01 12.56 -8.05
N SER A 398 -2.94 12.49 -7.09
CA SER A 398 -3.36 13.62 -6.26
C SER A 398 -3.59 13.32 -4.77
N GLN A 399 -3.44 12.09 -4.26
CA GLN A 399 -3.86 11.76 -2.88
C GLN A 399 -2.74 11.63 -1.84
N ALA A 400 -1.48 11.92 -2.18
CA ALA A 400 -0.38 11.95 -1.21
C ALA A 400 -0.01 13.37 -0.70
N CYS A 401 -0.87 14.37 -0.91
CA CYS A 401 -0.70 15.71 -0.34
C CYS A 401 -1.95 16.13 0.46
N ILE A 402 -1.96 15.87 1.78
CA ILE A 402 -2.96 16.43 2.69
C ILE A 402 -2.27 17.49 3.57
N LYS A 403 -2.47 18.76 3.24
CA LYS A 403 -2.25 19.88 4.19
C LYS A 403 -3.62 20.24 4.82
N PRO A 404 -3.71 20.46 6.15
CA PRO A 404 -4.92 21.00 6.75
C PRO A 404 -5.21 22.40 6.22
N VAL A 405 -6.49 22.71 6.00
CA VAL A 405 -6.97 24.03 5.53
C VAL A 405 -6.64 25.09 6.59
N THR A 406 -5.72 26.00 6.27
CA THR A 406 -5.46 27.21 7.07
C THR A 406 -5.98 28.44 6.36
N TYR A 407 -6.74 29.25 7.10
CA TYR A 407 -7.41 30.47 6.65
C TYR A 407 -6.39 31.58 6.34
N VAL A 408 -6.50 32.23 5.19
CA VAL A 408 -5.73 33.45 4.84
C VAL A 408 -6.69 34.65 4.99
N PRO A 409 -6.41 35.63 5.87
CA PRO A 409 -7.19 36.86 5.93
C PRO A 409 -6.83 37.79 4.76
N ASP A 410 -7.82 38.47 4.16
CA ASP A 410 -7.63 39.46 3.08
C ASP A 410 -6.98 40.78 3.61
N GLU A 411 -6.02 41.32 2.86
CA GLU A 411 -5.20 42.51 3.16
C GLU A 411 -5.90 43.88 2.98
N GLN A 412 -7.21 44.03 3.23
CA GLN A 412 -7.91 45.32 3.01
C GLN A 412 -8.87 45.75 4.12
N ALA A 413 -8.55 45.50 5.39
CA ALA A 413 -9.28 46.08 6.52
C ALA A 413 -8.34 46.90 7.41
N GLU A 414 -8.43 48.22 7.31
CA GLU A 414 -7.75 49.17 8.19
C GLU A 414 -8.24 49.07 9.65
N ALA A 415 -7.25 49.15 10.55
CA ALA A 415 -7.28 49.61 11.95
C ALA A 415 -8.59 49.52 12.75
N ASN A 416 -8.61 48.65 13.76
CA ASN A 416 -8.80 49.07 15.16
C ASN A 416 -8.37 47.96 16.13
N GLU A 417 -7.52 48.34 17.08
CA GLU A 417 -7.02 47.48 18.15
C GLU A 417 -8.06 47.23 19.24
N LEU A 418 -7.80 46.12 19.95
CA LEU A 418 -8.22 45.71 21.30
C LEU A 418 -9.53 44.91 21.48
N ASP A 419 -9.34 43.78 22.17
CA ASP A 419 -10.27 42.79 22.74
C ASP A 419 -10.99 41.82 21.79
N LYS A 420 -10.47 40.58 21.65
CA LYS A 420 -11.20 39.30 21.87
C LYS A 420 -10.40 38.02 21.60
N PRO A 421 -10.80 36.87 22.21
CA PRO A 421 -10.04 35.63 22.26
C PRO A 421 -10.17 34.80 20.97
N ALA A 422 -9.16 33.96 20.74
CA ALA A 422 -9.10 32.97 19.68
C ALA A 422 -10.26 31.95 19.77
N ALA A 423 -11.33 32.16 19.00
CA ALA A 423 -12.28 31.13 18.52
C ALA A 423 -13.46 31.74 17.73
N ALA A 424 -13.28 32.01 16.43
CA ALA A 424 -14.33 32.15 15.40
C ALA A 424 -13.60 32.29 14.04
N ALA A 425 -13.99 31.71 12.91
CA ALA A 425 -15.23 31.07 12.50
C ALA A 425 -14.95 29.98 11.45
N ALA A 426 -15.67 28.86 11.54
CA ALA A 426 -15.80 27.89 10.47
C ALA A 426 -16.92 28.39 9.53
N ALA A 427 -16.57 28.95 8.37
CA ALA A 427 -17.53 29.32 7.35
C ALA A 427 -18.15 28.06 6.71
N GLU A 428 -19.48 27.97 6.68
CA GLU A 428 -20.20 26.82 6.13
C GLU A 428 -20.37 26.97 4.61
N ILE A 429 -19.87 25.99 3.84
CA ILE A 429 -19.85 26.01 2.37
C ILE A 429 -21.10 25.30 1.81
N ILE A 430 -21.82 25.95 0.92
CA ILE A 430 -23.00 25.44 0.19
C ILE A 430 -22.58 25.10 -1.25
N ILE A 431 -22.97 23.93 -1.75
CA ILE A 431 -22.80 23.55 -3.16
C ILE A 431 -24.07 23.97 -3.92
N GLY A 432 -23.92 24.85 -4.91
CA GLY A 432 -25.00 25.24 -5.82
C GLY A 432 -25.37 24.14 -6.80
N GLU A 433 -26.55 24.25 -7.42
CA GLU A 433 -27.05 23.31 -8.43
C GLU A 433 -26.13 23.22 -9.67
N ASP A 434 -25.25 24.20 -9.87
CA ASP A 434 -24.22 24.25 -10.91
C ASP A 434 -22.88 23.59 -10.48
N SER A 435 -22.86 22.85 -9.36
CA SER A 435 -21.67 22.25 -8.75
C SER A 435 -20.58 23.24 -8.32
N SER A 436 -20.92 24.52 -8.14
CA SER A 436 -19.98 25.53 -7.64
C SER A 436 -20.21 25.85 -6.16
N PHE A 437 -19.14 26.19 -5.43
CA PHE A 437 -19.13 26.33 -3.97
C PHE A 437 -19.39 27.79 -3.56
N TYR A 438 -20.25 28.02 -2.57
CA TYR A 438 -20.64 29.35 -2.07
C TYR A 438 -20.53 29.38 -0.54
N GLU A 439 -20.20 30.53 0.04
CA GLU A 439 -20.26 30.72 1.49
C GLU A 439 -21.72 30.98 1.94
N ARG A 440 -22.17 30.44 3.07
CA ARG A 440 -23.50 30.76 3.62
C ARG A 440 -23.48 32.15 4.26
N GLY A 441 -24.26 33.10 3.71
CA GLY A 441 -24.45 34.41 4.32
C GLY A 441 -25.20 34.32 5.66
N VAL A 442 -25.06 35.36 6.50
CA VAL A 442 -25.63 35.44 7.87
C VAL A 442 -27.16 35.23 7.89
N ASP A 443 -27.84 35.57 6.79
CA ASP A 443 -29.29 35.49 6.65
C ASP A 443 -29.77 34.23 5.89
N GLY A 444 -28.86 33.29 5.58
CA GLY A 444 -29.19 32.03 4.89
C GLY A 444 -29.27 32.10 3.36
N GLU A 445 -29.06 33.27 2.74
CA GLU A 445 -28.94 33.41 1.29
C GLU A 445 -27.52 33.09 0.77
N ARG A 446 -27.40 32.83 -0.55
CA ARG A 446 -26.12 32.50 -1.21
C ARG A 446 -25.14 33.67 -1.03
N GLY A 447 -24.12 33.48 -0.19
CA GLY A 447 -23.03 34.42 -0.01
C GLY A 447 -22.01 34.37 -1.15
N LYS A 448 -20.81 34.88 -0.91
CA LYS A 448 -19.75 35.05 -1.92
C LYS A 448 -19.40 33.69 -2.57
N LYS A 449 -19.32 33.65 -3.90
CA LYS A 449 -18.91 32.44 -4.66
C LYS A 449 -17.46 32.13 -4.31
N LEU A 450 -17.21 30.96 -3.72
CA LEU A 450 -15.88 30.50 -3.38
C LEU A 450 -15.19 30.06 -4.66
N LYS A 451 -14.03 30.66 -4.95
CA LYS A 451 -13.20 30.23 -6.06
C LYS A 451 -12.68 28.83 -5.75
N LYS A 452 -12.76 27.93 -6.73
CA LYS A 452 -12.13 26.61 -6.65
C LYS A 452 -10.64 26.84 -6.36
N ALA A 453 -10.12 26.23 -5.29
CA ALA A 453 -8.68 26.28 -5.03
C ALA A 453 -7.97 25.57 -6.19
N GLU A 454 -7.31 26.34 -7.04
CA GLU A 454 -6.32 25.79 -7.96
C GLU A 454 -5.11 25.40 -7.11
N ILE A 455 -4.78 24.12 -7.11
CA ILE A 455 -3.56 23.64 -6.44
C ILE A 455 -2.40 24.27 -7.20
N THR A 456 -1.77 25.27 -6.60
CA THR A 456 -0.59 25.89 -7.16
C THR A 456 0.62 25.01 -6.89
N LEU A 457 1.71 25.18 -7.65
CA LEU A 457 2.97 24.49 -7.39
C LEU A 457 3.45 24.70 -5.94
N ASN A 458 3.13 25.86 -5.36
CA ASN A 458 3.42 26.20 -3.96
C ASN A 458 2.63 25.35 -2.95
N ASP A 459 1.45 24.84 -3.31
CA ASP A 459 0.66 23.96 -2.43
C ASP A 459 1.21 22.52 -2.41
N CYS A 460 1.96 22.13 -3.45
CA CYS A 460 2.73 20.90 -3.50
C CYS A 460 3.95 20.92 -2.54
N LEU A 461 4.49 22.10 -2.22
CA LEU A 461 5.65 22.30 -1.33
C LEU A 461 5.40 21.91 0.15
N ALA A 462 4.14 21.66 0.53
CA ALA A 462 3.76 21.50 1.94
C ALA A 462 3.54 20.06 2.40
N CYS A 463 3.61 19.07 1.50
CA CYS A 463 3.52 17.65 1.85
C CYS A 463 4.73 16.88 1.34
N SER A 464 5.41 16.19 2.25
CA SER A 464 6.42 15.19 1.95
C SER A 464 7.66 15.65 1.16
N GLY A 465 8.15 16.88 1.31
CA GLY A 465 9.56 17.25 1.02
C GLY A 465 10.18 16.86 -0.34
N CYS A 466 9.38 16.49 -1.34
CA CYS A 466 9.88 16.01 -2.64
C CYS A 466 10.36 17.18 -3.50
N ILE A 467 9.73 18.35 -3.35
CA ILE A 467 10.07 19.60 -4.03
C ILE A 467 10.30 20.67 -2.94
N THR A 468 11.48 21.27 -2.90
CA THR A 468 11.87 22.38 -2.03
C THR A 468 11.48 23.71 -2.68
N SER A 469 11.44 24.79 -1.90
CA SER A 469 11.20 26.14 -2.43
C SER A 469 12.18 26.53 -3.55
N ALA A 470 13.41 25.98 -3.53
CA ALA A 470 14.39 26.15 -4.61
C ALA A 470 13.95 25.42 -5.89
N GLU A 471 13.42 24.21 -5.76
CA GLU A 471 12.95 23.41 -6.89
C GLU A 471 11.65 23.97 -7.52
N SER A 472 10.79 24.64 -6.75
CA SER A 472 9.66 25.39 -7.34
C SER A 472 10.10 26.59 -8.17
N VAL A 473 11.17 27.29 -7.74
CA VAL A 473 11.77 28.37 -8.54
C VAL A 473 12.30 27.79 -9.86
N LEU A 474 13.01 26.65 -9.79
CA LEU A 474 13.52 25.96 -10.98
C LEU A 474 12.41 25.58 -11.98
N VAL A 475 11.25 25.13 -11.52
CA VAL A 475 10.10 24.85 -12.41
C VAL A 475 9.50 26.13 -12.98
N SER A 476 9.42 27.21 -12.20
CA SER A 476 8.90 28.51 -12.68
C SER A 476 9.77 29.17 -13.76
N LEU A 477 11.04 28.77 -13.89
CA LEU A 477 11.94 29.17 -14.98
C LEU A 477 11.55 28.57 -16.35
N GLN A 478 10.56 27.68 -16.41
CA GLN A 478 9.96 27.19 -17.65
C GLN A 478 8.83 28.13 -18.08
N SER A 479 9.17 29.24 -18.74
CA SER A 479 8.22 30.19 -19.32
C SER A 479 8.15 30.06 -20.84
N HIS A 480 7.01 30.42 -21.43
CA HIS A 480 6.84 30.54 -22.87
C HIS A 480 7.63 31.76 -23.39
N GLU A 481 8.51 31.56 -24.37
CA GLU A 481 9.20 32.65 -25.08
C GLU A 481 8.65 32.75 -26.51
N GLU A 482 8.09 33.91 -26.87
CA GLU A 482 7.35 34.08 -28.13
C GLU A 482 8.24 34.22 -29.38
N ASP A 483 9.55 34.47 -29.23
CA ASP A 483 10.47 34.79 -30.34
C ASP A 483 11.35 33.62 -30.82
N LEU A 484 11.20 32.42 -30.24
CA LEU A 484 12.04 31.25 -30.53
C LEU A 484 11.34 30.22 -31.41
N VAL A 485 12.11 29.40 -32.15
CA VAL A 485 11.57 28.34 -33.03
C VAL A 485 11.16 27.12 -32.20
N PRO A 486 9.85 26.79 -32.11
CA PRO A 486 9.39 25.71 -31.23
C PRO A 486 9.56 24.33 -31.88
N ILE A 487 10.24 23.41 -31.20
CA ILE A 487 10.42 22.00 -31.62
C ILE A 487 9.96 21.10 -30.48
N ALA A 488 9.20 20.04 -30.77
CA ALA A 488 8.69 19.12 -29.76
C ALA A 488 9.32 17.72 -29.83
N SER A 489 9.46 17.07 -28.67
CA SER A 489 9.73 15.63 -28.57
C SER A 489 8.73 14.94 -27.64
N ILE A 490 8.17 13.80 -28.05
CA ILE A 490 7.08 13.11 -27.32
C ILE A 490 7.52 11.71 -26.89
N SER A 491 7.28 11.37 -25.62
CA SER A 491 7.57 10.01 -25.15
C SER A 491 6.58 8.97 -25.69
N PRO A 492 7.02 7.74 -26.01
CA PRO A 492 6.13 6.65 -26.41
C PRO A 492 5.05 6.34 -25.37
N GLN A 493 5.35 6.51 -24.08
CA GLN A 493 4.39 6.30 -22.99
C GLN A 493 3.30 7.38 -22.98
N SER A 494 3.63 8.62 -23.34
CA SER A 494 2.66 9.71 -23.52
C SER A 494 1.74 9.40 -24.71
N VAL A 495 2.31 8.95 -25.83
CA VAL A 495 1.55 8.55 -27.02
C VAL A 495 0.61 7.38 -26.69
N ALA A 496 1.11 6.34 -26.02
CA ALA A 496 0.31 5.16 -25.65
C ALA A 496 -0.86 5.52 -24.72
N SER A 497 -0.64 6.43 -23.78
CA SER A 497 -1.65 6.89 -22.83
C SER A 497 -2.76 7.72 -23.51
N LEU A 498 -2.39 8.60 -24.44
CA LEU A 498 -3.36 9.33 -25.27
C LEU A 498 -4.06 8.41 -26.27
N ALA A 499 -3.36 7.44 -26.83
CA ALA A 499 -3.94 6.40 -27.68
C ALA A 499 -4.97 5.55 -26.92
N ALA A 500 -4.72 5.23 -25.65
CA ALA A 500 -5.70 4.57 -24.77
C ALA A 500 -6.93 5.47 -24.55
N LEU A 501 -6.72 6.75 -24.23
CA LEU A 501 -7.78 7.71 -23.91
C LEU A 501 -8.73 7.96 -25.09
N TYR A 502 -8.19 8.08 -26.29
CA TYR A 502 -8.97 8.34 -27.50
C TYR A 502 -9.29 7.07 -28.30
N ASP A 503 -8.90 5.89 -27.80
CA ASP A 503 -9.03 4.59 -28.46
C ASP A 503 -8.52 4.63 -29.92
N LEU A 504 -7.25 4.97 -30.06
CA LEU A 504 -6.48 5.07 -31.30
C LEU A 504 -5.34 4.05 -31.32
N THR A 505 -4.79 3.76 -32.50
CA THR A 505 -3.47 3.13 -32.65
C THR A 505 -2.36 4.14 -32.29
N LEU A 506 -1.14 3.64 -32.05
CA LEU A 506 0.01 4.50 -31.76
C LEU A 506 0.32 5.45 -32.94
N ASP A 507 0.20 4.96 -34.17
CA ASP A 507 0.38 5.77 -35.39
C ASP A 507 -0.66 6.89 -35.50
N GLU A 508 -1.95 6.55 -35.34
CA GLU A 508 -3.03 7.53 -35.36
C GLU A 508 -2.87 8.59 -34.28
N ALA A 509 -2.51 8.18 -33.06
CA ALA A 509 -2.27 9.10 -31.97
C ALA A 509 -1.07 10.03 -32.24
N MET A 510 0.04 9.50 -32.77
CA MET A 510 1.20 10.30 -33.12
C MET A 510 0.90 11.29 -34.26
N ARG A 511 0.20 10.87 -35.32
CA ARG A 511 -0.25 11.76 -36.40
C ARG A 511 -1.16 12.87 -35.89
N GLY A 512 -2.14 12.52 -35.06
CA GLY A 512 -3.02 13.50 -34.42
C GLY A 512 -2.24 14.50 -33.54
N LEU A 513 -1.22 14.04 -32.82
CA LEU A 513 -0.36 14.89 -31.99
C LEU A 513 0.52 15.82 -32.83
N ARG A 514 1.11 15.33 -33.93
CA ARG A 514 1.86 16.18 -34.86
C ARG A 514 0.97 17.27 -35.43
N ARG A 515 -0.25 16.92 -35.89
CA ARG A 515 -1.22 17.89 -36.40
C ARG A 515 -1.62 18.92 -35.33
N PHE A 516 -1.89 18.48 -34.11
CA PHE A 516 -2.19 19.37 -32.99
C PHE A 516 -1.05 20.36 -32.72
N LEU A 517 0.17 19.87 -32.53
CA LEU A 517 1.32 20.71 -32.19
C LEU A 517 1.70 21.65 -33.35
N ARG A 518 1.75 21.17 -34.59
CA ARG A 518 2.15 21.99 -35.74
C ARG A 518 1.07 23.01 -36.13
N GLN A 519 -0.19 22.60 -36.26
CA GLN A 519 -1.26 23.52 -36.70
C GLN A 519 -1.81 24.40 -35.58
N SER A 520 -2.02 23.84 -34.37
CA SER A 520 -2.72 24.56 -33.29
C SER A 520 -1.80 25.33 -32.35
N LEU A 521 -0.50 24.98 -32.33
CA LEU A 521 0.51 25.59 -31.46
C LEU A 521 1.76 26.09 -32.20
N GLY A 522 1.86 25.89 -33.52
CA GLY A 522 2.94 26.47 -34.34
C GLY A 522 4.30 25.76 -34.26
N PHE A 523 4.35 24.51 -33.78
CA PHE A 523 5.60 23.74 -33.75
C PHE A 523 6.18 23.51 -35.15
N CYS A 524 7.50 23.68 -35.30
CA CYS A 524 8.21 23.45 -36.54
C CYS A 524 8.38 21.94 -36.83
N LEU A 525 8.88 21.19 -35.85
CA LEU A 525 9.13 19.74 -35.94
C LEU A 525 8.62 19.02 -34.69
N VAL A 526 8.14 17.78 -34.84
CA VAL A 526 7.59 16.97 -33.74
C VAL A 526 8.12 15.54 -33.79
N PHE A 527 9.12 15.27 -32.95
CA PHE A 527 9.79 13.99 -32.83
C PHE A 527 9.13 13.08 -31.77
N ASP A 528 9.36 11.78 -31.89
CA ASP A 528 9.24 10.87 -30.74
C ASP A 528 10.61 10.60 -30.11
N THR A 529 10.65 10.18 -28.85
CA THR A 529 11.92 9.99 -28.12
C THR A 529 12.55 8.60 -28.30
N THR A 530 12.05 7.74 -29.20
CA THR A 530 12.61 6.39 -29.38
C THR A 530 14.01 6.39 -29.99
N PHE A 531 14.31 7.28 -30.93
CA PHE A 531 15.66 7.42 -31.49
C PHE A 531 16.66 7.97 -30.45
N PRO A 532 16.37 9.11 -29.75
CA PRO A 532 17.18 9.54 -28.60
C PRO A 532 17.35 8.46 -27.52
N ARG A 533 16.31 7.66 -27.26
CA ARG A 533 16.40 6.50 -26.36
C ARG A 533 17.38 5.45 -26.88
N ALA A 534 17.38 5.13 -28.17
CA ALA A 534 18.34 4.18 -28.73
C ALA A 534 19.80 4.64 -28.52
N LEU A 535 20.08 5.93 -28.68
CA LEU A 535 21.40 6.51 -28.37
C LEU A 535 21.73 6.46 -26.86
N SER A 536 20.77 6.79 -25.99
CA SER A 536 20.94 6.69 -24.53
C SER A 536 21.21 5.23 -24.09
N LEU A 537 20.51 4.26 -24.68
CA LEU A 537 20.75 2.83 -24.42
C LEU A 537 22.11 2.37 -24.95
N LEU A 538 22.54 2.82 -26.14
CA LEU A 538 23.89 2.55 -26.64
C LEU A 538 24.97 3.08 -25.69
N GLU A 539 24.82 4.31 -25.20
CA GLU A 539 25.77 4.89 -24.26
C GLU A 539 25.74 4.17 -22.90
N SER A 540 24.56 3.72 -22.44
CA SER A 540 24.43 2.90 -21.22
C SER A 540 25.14 1.55 -21.34
N ARG A 541 25.08 0.92 -22.52
CA ARG A 541 25.85 -0.30 -22.82
C ARG A 541 27.35 -0.03 -22.79
N ALA A 542 27.79 1.07 -23.38
CA ALA A 542 29.20 1.48 -23.37
C ALA A 542 29.71 1.75 -21.95
N GLU A 543 28.97 2.50 -21.13
CA GLU A 543 29.33 2.77 -19.73
C GLU A 543 29.38 1.48 -18.89
N LEU A 544 28.40 0.59 -19.04
CA LEU A 544 28.41 -0.70 -18.35
C LEU A 544 29.63 -1.55 -18.75
N HIS A 545 29.95 -1.61 -20.04
CA HIS A 545 31.13 -2.33 -20.53
C HIS A 545 32.44 -1.74 -19.97
N GLU A 546 32.57 -0.40 -19.96
CA GLU A 546 33.70 0.32 -19.37
C GLU A 546 33.87 -0.05 -17.88
N ARG A 547 32.83 0.12 -17.05
CA ARG A 547 32.87 -0.18 -15.61
C ARG A 547 33.09 -1.67 -15.33
N ARG A 548 32.46 -2.55 -16.12
CA ARG A 548 32.65 -4.02 -16.03
C ARG A 548 34.09 -4.40 -16.34
N SER A 549 34.68 -3.87 -17.42
CA SER A 549 36.07 -4.14 -17.77
C SER A 549 37.05 -3.71 -16.68
N HIS A 550 36.80 -2.55 -16.07
CA HIS A 550 37.59 -2.04 -14.95
C HIS A 550 37.47 -2.94 -13.70
N PHE A 551 36.25 -3.35 -13.33
CA PHE A 551 36.00 -4.24 -12.19
C PHE A 551 36.73 -5.59 -12.31
N TYR A 552 36.70 -6.22 -13.49
CA TYR A 552 37.38 -7.51 -13.70
C TYR A 552 38.90 -7.38 -13.93
N ALA A 553 39.40 -6.20 -14.35
CA ALA A 553 40.82 -5.92 -14.47
C ALA A 553 41.48 -5.65 -13.10
N SER A 554 40.75 -5.03 -12.16
CA SER A 554 41.22 -4.71 -10.81
C SER A 554 40.20 -5.14 -9.74
N PRO A 555 40.20 -6.43 -9.32
CA PRO A 555 39.19 -6.99 -8.42
C PRO A 555 39.33 -6.59 -6.95
N THR A 556 40.31 -5.76 -6.57
CA THR A 556 40.32 -5.12 -5.25
C THR A 556 39.40 -3.90 -5.28
N PRO A 557 38.24 -3.91 -4.61
CA PRO A 557 37.41 -2.73 -4.51
C PRO A 557 38.12 -1.76 -3.58
N ASN A 558 38.97 -0.88 -4.14
CA ASN A 558 39.42 0.29 -3.40
C ASN A 558 38.28 1.33 -3.36
N LEU A 559 37.13 0.94 -2.81
CA LEU A 559 36.11 1.88 -2.34
C LEU A 559 36.70 2.90 -1.35
N PRO A 560 37.75 2.59 -0.54
CA PRO A 560 38.36 3.58 0.32
C PRO A 560 39.04 4.69 -0.47
N SER A 561 39.90 4.47 -1.47
CA SER A 561 40.74 5.58 -1.98
C SER A 561 39.99 6.68 -2.75
N ILE A 562 38.84 6.41 -3.37
CA ILE A 562 38.02 7.47 -4.01
C ILE A 562 37.19 8.24 -2.96
N LEU A 563 36.81 7.60 -1.85
CA LEU A 563 36.09 8.23 -0.73
C LEU A 563 37.03 8.79 0.37
N SER A 564 38.27 8.31 0.47
CA SER A 564 39.25 8.57 1.54
C SER A 564 40.36 9.52 1.13
N ALA A 565 40.55 9.79 -0.16
CA ALA A 565 41.43 10.86 -0.62
C ALA A 565 40.90 12.27 -0.29
N SER A 566 39.69 12.40 0.28
CA SER A 566 39.05 13.68 0.59
C SER A 566 38.76 13.90 2.08
N THR A 567 39.17 12.99 2.99
CA THR A 567 38.99 13.19 4.44
C THR A 567 40.08 14.04 5.10
N SER A 568 41.01 14.62 4.32
CA SER A 568 41.97 15.62 4.79
C SER A 568 41.71 16.96 4.12
N GLY A 569 40.70 17.68 4.61
CA GLY A 569 40.40 19.07 4.23
C GLY A 569 39.08 19.24 3.49
N LEU A 570 38.15 19.97 4.13
CA LEU A 570 36.91 20.55 3.60
C LEU A 570 36.58 20.29 2.10
N ALA A 571 35.98 19.14 1.77
CA ALA A 571 35.02 18.90 0.67
C ALA A 571 34.76 17.40 0.48
N ALA A 572 33.50 16.96 0.38
CA ALA A 572 33.13 15.59 0.04
C ALA A 572 31.78 15.55 -0.71
N PRO A 573 31.54 14.63 -1.66
CA PRO A 573 32.33 14.30 -2.85
C PRO A 573 32.06 15.29 -4.01
N THR A 574 33.14 15.74 -4.65
CA THR A 574 33.11 16.64 -5.81
C THR A 574 32.95 15.83 -7.09
N LYS A 575 31.85 16.03 -7.82
CA LYS A 575 31.68 15.80 -9.28
C LYS A 575 32.57 14.68 -9.88
N LEU A 576 32.03 13.47 -10.09
CA LEU A 576 32.66 12.58 -11.08
C LEU A 576 32.49 13.25 -12.44
N ASP A 577 33.61 13.66 -13.04
CA ASP A 577 33.64 14.16 -14.40
C ASP A 577 33.04 13.09 -15.33
N PRO A 578 32.17 13.46 -16.31
CA PRO A 578 31.76 12.55 -17.37
C PRO A 578 32.89 11.67 -17.94
N ALA A 579 34.12 12.20 -18.00
CA ALA A 579 35.31 11.47 -18.43
C ALA A 579 35.81 10.39 -17.46
N SER A 580 35.57 10.51 -16.15
CA SER A 580 36.01 9.55 -15.11
C SER A 580 34.96 8.50 -14.72
N SER A 581 33.76 8.56 -15.31
CA SER A 581 32.67 7.60 -15.09
C SER A 581 33.00 6.14 -15.46
N SER A 582 34.04 5.90 -16.27
CA SER A 582 34.51 4.56 -16.67
C SER A 582 35.16 3.75 -15.54
N ILE A 583 35.55 4.41 -14.45
CA ILE A 583 36.28 3.83 -13.29
C ILE A 583 35.33 3.60 -12.09
N ALA A 584 34.06 4.01 -12.22
CA ALA A 584 33.07 3.94 -11.16
C ALA A 584 32.66 2.49 -10.78
N PRO A 585 32.19 2.26 -9.54
CA PRO A 585 31.91 0.91 -9.04
C PRO A 585 30.65 0.26 -9.65
N LEU A 586 30.55 -1.06 -9.52
CA LEU A 586 29.34 -1.87 -9.75
C LEU A 586 28.56 -2.08 -8.43
N PRO A 587 27.22 -2.22 -8.45
CA PRO A 587 26.32 -2.23 -9.62
C PRO A 587 26.13 -0.83 -10.24
N VAL A 588 25.82 -0.79 -11.53
CA VAL A 588 25.34 0.44 -12.20
C VAL A 588 23.84 0.62 -11.94
N LEU A 589 23.45 1.76 -11.37
CA LEU A 589 22.05 2.13 -11.12
C LEU A 589 21.57 3.05 -12.25
N SER A 590 20.51 2.67 -12.96
CA SER A 590 20.00 3.49 -14.06
C SER A 590 19.59 4.89 -13.59
N SER A 591 19.86 5.91 -14.41
CA SER A 591 19.67 7.32 -14.09
C SER A 591 18.46 7.99 -14.76
N ALA A 592 17.79 7.29 -15.68
CA ALA A 592 16.74 7.89 -16.51
C ALA A 592 15.49 8.35 -15.75
N CYS A 593 15.29 7.86 -14.52
CA CYS A 593 14.18 8.21 -13.64
C CYS A 593 14.56 9.38 -12.71
N PRO A 594 14.08 10.61 -12.96
CA PRO A 594 14.44 11.77 -12.13
C PRO A 594 13.97 11.66 -10.67
N GLY A 595 12.80 11.05 -10.40
CA GLY A 595 12.35 10.83 -9.02
C GLY A 595 13.31 9.94 -8.20
N TRP A 596 13.97 8.97 -8.83
CA TRP A 596 15.04 8.19 -8.20
C TRP A 596 16.29 9.04 -7.95
N ILE A 597 16.72 9.83 -8.93
CA ILE A 597 17.87 10.73 -8.78
C ILE A 597 17.67 11.71 -7.63
N CYS A 598 16.53 12.40 -7.58
CA CYS A 598 16.22 13.34 -6.51
C CYS A 598 16.24 12.67 -5.14
N TYR A 599 15.74 11.43 -5.04
CA TYR A 599 15.79 10.65 -3.80
C TYR A 599 17.23 10.31 -3.41
N ALA A 600 18.06 9.84 -4.35
CA ALA A 600 19.46 9.53 -4.11
C ALA A 600 20.25 10.78 -3.66
N GLU A 601 20.11 11.91 -4.37
CA GLU A 601 20.81 13.15 -4.05
C GLU A 601 20.44 13.72 -2.67
N LYS A 602 19.17 13.63 -2.27
CA LYS A 602 18.68 14.17 -0.99
C LYS A 602 18.91 13.25 0.20
N THR A 603 18.87 11.93 0.01
CA THR A 603 18.81 10.99 1.14
C THR A 603 19.93 9.95 1.17
N HIS A 604 20.55 9.65 0.03
CA HIS A 604 21.57 8.61 -0.11
C HIS A 604 22.73 9.10 -1.00
N GLY A 605 23.35 10.21 -0.64
CA GLY A 605 24.48 10.78 -1.37
C GLY A 605 25.63 9.78 -1.60
N ASP A 606 25.80 8.84 -0.67
CA ASP A 606 26.79 7.75 -0.74
C ASP A 606 26.54 6.77 -1.91
N LEU A 607 25.33 6.74 -2.49
CA LEU A 607 24.99 5.89 -3.63
C LEU A 607 25.23 6.55 -4.99
N LEU A 608 25.48 7.87 -5.03
CA LEU A 608 25.70 8.59 -6.29
C LEU A 608 26.83 8.03 -7.17
N PRO A 609 27.95 7.50 -6.63
CA PRO A 609 28.99 6.86 -7.46
C PRO A 609 28.50 5.63 -8.25
N PHE A 610 27.45 4.95 -7.78
CA PHE A 610 26.86 3.80 -8.45
C PHE A 610 25.86 4.20 -9.55
N VAL A 611 25.39 5.45 -9.55
CA VAL A 611 24.44 5.96 -10.55
C VAL A 611 25.13 6.07 -11.91
N SER A 612 24.43 5.66 -12.97
CA SER A 612 24.85 5.83 -14.36
C SER A 612 24.98 7.32 -14.69
N GLY A 613 26.06 7.70 -15.36
CA GLY A 613 26.22 9.07 -15.84
C GLY A 613 25.34 9.38 -17.04
N VAL A 614 24.74 8.39 -17.71
CA VAL A 614 24.07 8.62 -19.00
C VAL A 614 22.85 9.52 -18.86
N LYS A 615 22.73 10.51 -19.76
CA LYS A 615 21.58 11.40 -19.87
C LYS A 615 20.32 10.62 -20.28
N SER A 616 19.18 11.03 -19.76
CA SER A 616 17.90 10.41 -20.11
C SER A 616 17.51 10.69 -21.57
N PRO A 617 16.58 9.91 -22.18
CA PRO A 617 16.12 10.14 -23.56
C PRO A 617 15.58 11.55 -23.80
N GLN A 618 14.99 12.20 -22.79
CA GLN A 618 14.56 13.59 -22.85
C GLN A 618 15.76 14.52 -23.10
N ALA A 619 16.80 14.38 -22.28
CA ALA A 619 17.98 15.22 -22.34
C ALA A 619 18.80 14.95 -23.62
N VAL A 620 18.94 13.68 -24.03
CA VAL A 620 19.58 13.32 -25.30
C VAL A 620 18.82 13.90 -26.49
N ALA A 621 17.47 13.92 -26.45
CA ALA A 621 16.68 14.59 -27.49
C ALA A 621 17.02 16.08 -27.57
N GLY A 622 17.18 16.76 -26.43
CA GLY A 622 17.61 18.16 -26.37
C GLY A 622 18.97 18.42 -27.01
N VAL A 623 19.96 17.57 -26.72
CA VAL A 623 21.30 17.65 -27.31
C VAL A 623 21.27 17.52 -28.84
N LEU A 624 20.42 16.63 -29.37
CA LEU A 624 20.26 16.44 -30.82
C LEU A 624 19.51 17.61 -31.48
N VAL A 625 18.43 18.07 -30.84
CA VAL A 625 17.56 19.14 -31.34
C VAL A 625 18.30 20.48 -31.38
N LYS A 626 19.03 20.83 -30.31
CA LYS A 626 19.77 22.10 -30.25
C LYS A 626 21.19 22.02 -30.82
N GLY A 627 21.65 20.82 -31.17
CA GLY A 627 22.99 20.58 -31.72
C GLY A 627 23.08 20.57 -33.24
N ASN A 628 24.20 20.04 -33.74
CA ASN A 628 24.50 19.97 -35.18
C ASN A 628 23.53 19.09 -35.99
N VAL A 629 22.77 18.21 -35.32
CA VAL A 629 21.88 17.26 -35.98
C VAL A 629 20.63 17.96 -36.50
N VAL A 630 19.96 18.77 -35.69
CA VAL A 630 18.74 19.50 -36.11
C VAL A 630 19.04 20.99 -36.30
N ALA A 631 19.44 21.72 -35.25
CA ALA A 631 19.73 23.15 -35.34
C ALA A 631 20.73 23.49 -36.45
N GLY A 632 21.86 22.77 -36.49
CA GLY A 632 22.90 22.97 -37.50
C GLY A 632 22.42 22.73 -38.94
N ARG A 633 21.54 21.73 -39.15
CA ARG A 633 20.96 21.44 -40.47
C ARG A 633 19.86 22.42 -40.88
N LEU A 634 19.15 22.98 -39.91
CA LEU A 634 18.17 24.06 -40.14
C LEU A 634 18.83 25.44 -40.29
N GLY A 635 20.16 25.54 -40.11
CA GLY A 635 20.88 26.81 -40.12
C GLY A 635 20.53 27.72 -38.94
N LEU A 636 20.01 27.15 -37.86
CA LEU A 636 19.62 27.86 -36.64
C LEU A 636 20.71 27.75 -35.58
N ARG A 637 20.82 28.78 -34.75
CA ARG A 637 21.67 28.70 -33.56
C ARG A 637 20.94 27.96 -32.42
N PRO A 638 21.67 27.31 -31.50
CA PRO A 638 21.08 26.60 -30.36
C PRO A 638 20.19 27.49 -29.47
N ASP A 639 20.52 28.78 -29.34
CA ASP A 639 19.76 29.79 -28.57
C ASP A 639 18.50 30.30 -29.29
N GLN A 640 18.30 29.92 -30.56
CA GLN A 640 17.10 30.27 -31.33
C GLN A 640 16.02 29.19 -31.28
N ILE A 641 16.28 28.05 -30.64
CA ILE A 641 15.37 26.91 -30.56
C ILE A 641 14.76 26.82 -29.18
N TYR A 642 13.42 26.72 -29.15
CA TYR A 642 12.64 26.42 -27.97
C TYR A 642 12.17 24.96 -28.02
N HIS A 643 12.86 24.09 -27.27
CA HIS A 643 12.60 22.67 -27.25
C HIS A 643 11.62 22.30 -26.12
N VAL A 644 10.47 21.72 -26.52
CA VAL A 644 9.41 21.28 -25.61
C VAL A 644 9.34 19.76 -25.58
N ALA A 645 9.39 19.15 -24.40
CA ALA A 645 9.27 17.71 -24.25
C ALA A 645 7.92 17.30 -23.63
N VAL A 646 7.21 16.35 -24.25
CA VAL A 646 5.95 15.79 -23.74
C VAL A 646 6.20 14.46 -23.03
N MET A 647 6.05 14.44 -21.71
CA MET A 647 6.47 13.34 -20.85
C MET A 647 5.34 12.81 -19.96
N PRO A 648 5.43 11.56 -19.46
CA PRO A 648 4.44 10.98 -18.57
C PRO A 648 4.72 11.31 -17.09
N CYS A 649 5.55 12.32 -16.79
CA CYS A 649 6.13 12.52 -15.46
C CYS A 649 6.31 14.00 -15.13
N TYR A 650 5.99 14.40 -13.89
CA TYR A 650 6.23 15.76 -13.38
C TYR A 650 7.71 16.03 -13.09
N ASP A 651 8.43 15.06 -12.53
CA ASP A 651 9.85 15.21 -12.18
C ASP A 651 10.75 15.43 -13.40
N LYS A 652 10.26 15.14 -14.61
CA LYS A 652 10.95 15.50 -15.86
C LYS A 652 11.05 17.02 -16.07
N LYS A 653 10.14 17.80 -15.48
CA LYS A 653 10.26 19.27 -15.39
C LYS A 653 11.48 19.64 -14.55
N LEU A 654 11.65 19.00 -13.38
CA LEU A 654 12.79 19.23 -12.51
C LEU A 654 14.11 18.87 -13.20
N GLU A 655 14.17 17.73 -13.89
CA GLU A 655 15.35 17.35 -14.69
C GLU A 655 15.73 18.41 -15.72
N ALA A 656 14.77 18.90 -16.50
CA ALA A 656 15.01 19.93 -17.53
C ALA A 656 15.47 21.27 -16.94
N SER A 657 15.01 21.61 -15.74
CA SER A 657 15.36 22.88 -15.08
C SER A 657 16.74 22.90 -14.42
N ARG A 658 17.40 21.75 -14.30
CA ARG A 658 18.72 21.65 -13.64
C ARG A 658 19.83 22.25 -14.51
N PRO A 659 20.82 22.93 -13.90
CA PRO A 659 21.95 23.48 -14.63
C PRO A 659 22.85 22.40 -15.25
N ASP A 660 22.85 21.17 -14.69
CA ASP A 660 23.61 20.03 -15.24
C ASP A 660 23.06 19.54 -16.61
N PHE A 661 21.89 20.02 -17.01
CA PHE A 661 21.23 19.73 -18.29
C PHE A 661 21.25 20.96 -19.23
N ALA A 662 22.35 21.72 -19.16
CA ALA A 662 22.71 22.72 -20.16
C ALA A 662 23.94 22.25 -20.94
N THR A 663 23.85 22.25 -22.26
CA THR A 663 24.93 21.82 -23.16
C THR A 663 25.59 23.02 -23.82
N ALA A 664 26.92 23.05 -23.75
CA ALA A 664 27.72 24.04 -24.46
C ALA A 664 27.92 23.62 -25.92
N HIS A 665 27.44 24.43 -26.86
CA HIS A 665 27.59 24.22 -28.29
C HIS A 665 28.68 25.17 -28.87
N PRO A 666 29.46 24.71 -29.86
CA PRO A 666 30.47 25.56 -30.51
C PRO A 666 29.82 26.78 -31.19
N ALA A 667 30.49 27.93 -31.14
CA ALA A 667 30.02 29.15 -31.78
C ALA A 667 29.91 28.96 -33.31
N PRO A 668 28.83 29.44 -33.95
CA PRO A 668 28.70 29.37 -35.40
C PRO A 668 29.76 30.24 -36.08
N SER A 669 30.24 29.80 -37.25
CA SER A 669 31.34 30.40 -38.01
C SER A 669 31.08 31.83 -38.53
N THR A 670 29.92 32.42 -38.23
CA THR A 670 29.48 33.75 -38.71
C THR A 670 29.45 34.84 -37.63
N SER A 671 29.74 34.53 -36.36
CA SER A 671 29.82 35.54 -35.29
C SER A 671 31.26 35.92 -34.93
N THR A 672 31.50 37.22 -34.68
CA THR A 672 32.76 37.79 -34.18
C THR A 672 33.18 37.32 -32.78
N SER A 673 32.37 36.49 -32.11
CA SER A 673 32.66 35.88 -30.81
C SER A 673 32.99 34.40 -30.95
N THR A 674 34.15 33.99 -30.44
CA THR A 674 34.62 32.59 -30.36
C THR A 674 34.09 31.84 -29.14
N GLU A 675 33.20 32.43 -28.34
CA GLU A 675 32.73 31.82 -27.09
C GLU A 675 31.60 30.81 -27.33
N PRO A 676 31.68 29.60 -26.73
CA PRO A 676 30.63 28.59 -26.86
C PRO A 676 29.33 29.06 -26.22
N VAL A 677 28.21 28.77 -26.87
CA VAL A 677 26.86 29.13 -26.38
C VAL A 677 26.34 27.96 -25.55
N SER A 678 26.09 28.20 -24.26
CA SER A 678 25.48 27.22 -23.35
C SER A 678 23.97 27.42 -23.30
N VAL A 679 23.22 26.40 -23.70
CA VAL A 679 21.74 26.41 -23.68
C VAL A 679 21.20 25.19 -22.94
N ARG A 680 20.02 25.33 -22.34
CA ARG A 680 19.31 24.20 -21.73
C ARG A 680 18.96 23.16 -22.80
N ASP A 681 19.10 21.89 -22.46
CA ASP A 681 18.74 20.78 -23.36
C ASP A 681 17.22 20.80 -23.67
N VAL A 682 16.40 21.11 -22.66
CA VAL A 682 14.93 21.21 -22.79
C VAL A 682 14.45 22.47 -22.07
N ASP A 683 13.63 23.28 -22.74
CA ASP A 683 13.17 24.57 -22.21
C ASP A 683 11.85 24.43 -21.44
N LEU A 684 10.95 23.56 -21.92
CA LEU A 684 9.65 23.31 -21.30
C LEU A 684 9.32 21.82 -21.33
N VAL A 685 8.79 21.31 -20.22
CA VAL A 685 8.23 19.95 -20.16
C VAL A 685 6.73 20.01 -19.93
N LEU A 686 5.97 19.47 -20.88
CA LEU A 686 4.53 19.27 -20.77
C LEU A 686 4.25 17.83 -20.35
N THR A 687 3.37 17.65 -19.37
CA THR A 687 2.88 16.32 -19.00
C THR A 687 1.83 15.82 -19.99
N THR A 688 1.63 14.51 -20.03
CA THR A 688 0.59 13.89 -20.88
C THR A 688 -0.79 14.40 -20.51
N GLY A 689 -1.06 14.57 -19.21
CA GLY A 689 -2.28 15.19 -18.69
C GLY A 689 -2.46 16.65 -19.11
N GLU A 690 -1.38 17.46 -19.12
CA GLU A 690 -1.43 18.85 -19.60
C GLU A 690 -1.77 18.92 -21.10
N VAL A 691 -1.19 18.06 -21.94
CA VAL A 691 -1.54 17.99 -23.37
C VAL A 691 -2.99 17.58 -23.57
N ALA A 692 -3.51 16.60 -22.82
CA ALA A 692 -4.92 16.23 -22.88
C ALA A 692 -5.84 17.37 -22.46
N LYS A 693 -5.44 18.14 -21.44
CA LYS A 693 -6.16 19.34 -21.00
C LYS A 693 -6.17 20.42 -22.08
N MET A 694 -5.02 20.68 -22.72
CA MET A 694 -4.93 21.66 -23.82
C MET A 694 -5.80 21.29 -25.02
N LEU A 695 -5.86 20.01 -25.39
CA LEU A 695 -6.78 19.51 -26.41
C LEU A 695 -8.24 19.81 -26.04
N SER A 696 -8.62 19.51 -24.79
CA SER A 696 -9.97 19.79 -24.28
C SER A 696 -10.30 21.28 -24.22
N GLU A 697 -9.37 22.14 -23.80
CA GLU A 697 -9.56 23.60 -23.69
C GLU A 697 -9.73 24.26 -25.06
N LYS A 698 -9.04 23.75 -26.10
CA LYS A 698 -9.23 24.18 -27.49
C LYS A 698 -10.46 23.55 -28.16
N GLY A 699 -11.20 22.70 -27.46
CA GLY A 699 -12.37 21.98 -28.02
C GLY A 699 -11.99 20.98 -29.12
N LEU A 700 -10.75 20.50 -29.13
CA LEU A 700 -10.22 19.58 -30.14
C LEU A 700 -10.22 18.14 -29.62
N SER A 701 -10.57 17.21 -30.50
CA SER A 701 -10.49 15.77 -30.25
C SER A 701 -9.30 15.18 -30.99
N LEU A 702 -8.41 14.48 -30.28
CA LEU A 702 -7.25 13.83 -30.91
C LEU A 702 -7.68 12.80 -31.96
N ARG A 703 -8.84 12.16 -31.76
CA ARG A 703 -9.44 11.23 -32.73
C ARG A 703 -9.80 11.92 -34.04
N ASP A 704 -10.31 13.13 -33.97
CA ASP A 704 -10.73 13.87 -35.16
C ASP A 704 -9.49 14.33 -35.93
N LEU A 705 -8.48 14.82 -35.21
CA LEU A 705 -7.17 15.18 -35.79
C LEU A 705 -6.44 14.00 -36.44
N ALA A 706 -6.64 12.77 -35.94
CA ALA A 706 -6.02 11.56 -36.47
C ALA A 706 -6.71 11.00 -37.73
N THR A 707 -7.99 11.34 -37.97
CA THR A 707 -8.85 10.70 -38.99
C THR A 707 -9.11 11.55 -40.24
N VAL A 708 -8.58 12.77 -40.33
CA VAL A 708 -8.79 13.67 -41.48
C VAL A 708 -8.26 13.03 -42.78
N SER A 709 -9.17 12.90 -43.76
CA SER A 709 -8.98 12.28 -45.07
C SER A 709 -8.04 13.09 -45.96
N THR A 710 -7.22 12.37 -46.73
CA THR A 710 -6.20 12.74 -47.75
C THR A 710 -6.70 13.59 -48.93
N ALA A 711 -7.67 14.49 -48.73
CA ALA A 711 -8.15 15.44 -49.75
C ALA A 711 -7.49 16.83 -49.64
N GLU A 712 -6.75 17.09 -48.56
CA GLU A 712 -5.91 18.27 -48.39
C GLU A 712 -4.50 17.97 -48.92
N THR A 713 -3.92 18.92 -49.66
CA THR A 713 -2.65 18.87 -50.41
C THR A 713 -1.54 18.06 -49.71
N GLU A 714 -0.71 17.31 -50.45
CA GLU A 714 0.42 16.48 -49.96
C GLU A 714 1.34 17.17 -48.93
N ALA A 715 1.34 18.50 -48.86
CA ALA A 715 2.10 19.31 -47.91
C ALA A 715 1.57 19.31 -46.44
N GLU A 716 0.38 18.78 -46.16
CA GLU A 716 -0.27 18.88 -44.82
C GLU A 716 -0.44 17.53 -44.08
N LEU A 717 0.18 16.45 -44.56
CA LEU A 717 -0.08 15.11 -44.02
C LEU A 717 0.57 14.83 -42.65
N TYR A 718 1.55 15.64 -42.21
CA TYR A 718 2.29 15.52 -40.94
C TYR A 718 2.59 14.06 -40.53
N ASP A 719 3.01 13.25 -41.51
CA ASP A 719 3.24 11.82 -41.38
C ASP A 719 4.58 11.49 -40.70
N GLY A 720 5.45 12.48 -40.53
CA GLY A 720 6.78 12.34 -39.93
C GLY A 720 7.92 12.22 -40.94
N ALA A 721 7.66 12.38 -42.25
CA ALA A 721 8.69 12.24 -43.29
C ALA A 721 9.81 13.29 -43.15
N GLU A 722 9.46 14.52 -42.75
CA GLU A 722 10.42 15.59 -42.48
C GLU A 722 11.30 15.24 -41.27
N GLU A 723 10.70 14.80 -40.17
CA GLU A 723 11.39 14.38 -38.95
C GLU A 723 12.31 13.16 -39.20
N ALA A 724 11.93 12.25 -40.10
CA ALA A 724 12.73 11.09 -40.47
C ALA A 724 14.08 11.43 -41.13
N THR A 725 14.22 12.64 -41.72
CA THR A 725 15.50 13.11 -42.26
C THR A 725 16.53 13.44 -41.18
N PHE A 726 16.06 13.72 -39.96
CA PHE A 726 16.89 13.99 -38.78
C PHE A 726 17.08 12.74 -37.92
N PHE A 727 15.98 12.03 -37.62
CA PHE A 727 15.98 10.78 -36.86
C PHE A 727 15.68 9.60 -37.80
N PRO A 728 16.70 8.83 -38.21
CA PRO A 728 16.58 7.86 -39.31
C PRO A 728 15.61 6.69 -39.09
N PHE A 729 15.17 6.47 -37.85
CA PHE A 729 14.16 5.45 -37.52
C PHE A 729 13.37 5.84 -36.27
N SER A 730 12.19 5.26 -36.13
CA SER A 730 11.38 5.30 -34.92
C SER A 730 10.99 3.88 -34.51
N GLN A 731 11.08 3.59 -33.22
CA GLN A 731 10.61 2.34 -32.61
C GLN A 731 9.27 2.54 -31.92
N LEU A 732 8.52 3.59 -32.25
CA LEU A 732 7.23 3.85 -31.64
C LEU A 732 6.21 2.77 -32.03
N LEU A 733 6.22 2.38 -33.30
CA LEU A 733 5.34 1.33 -33.81
C LEU A 733 5.91 -0.04 -33.47
N ASP A 734 7.21 -0.27 -33.59
CA ASP A 734 7.83 -1.54 -33.19
C ASP A 734 8.67 -1.35 -31.92
N PRO A 735 8.06 -1.26 -30.72
CA PRO A 735 8.80 -1.05 -29.49
C PRO A 735 9.70 -2.26 -29.21
N PRO A 736 10.94 -2.03 -28.74
CA PRO A 736 11.86 -3.10 -28.42
C PRO A 736 11.33 -3.92 -27.24
N VAL A 737 11.52 -5.25 -27.28
CA VAL A 737 11.15 -6.14 -26.18
C VAL A 737 11.90 -5.73 -24.91
N GLY A 738 11.22 -5.70 -23.76
CA GLY A 738 11.83 -5.33 -22.48
C GLY A 738 10.82 -4.71 -21.53
N THR A 739 11.08 -3.48 -21.06
CA THR A 739 10.25 -2.80 -20.06
C THR A 739 9.53 -1.60 -20.66
N SER A 740 8.31 -1.34 -20.19
CA SER A 740 7.51 -0.16 -20.55
C SER A 740 8.13 1.17 -20.06
N SER A 741 9.25 1.13 -19.33
CA SER A 741 10.04 2.28 -18.89
C SER A 741 11.25 2.61 -19.77
N GLY A 742 11.49 1.83 -20.83
CA GLY A 742 12.60 2.09 -21.76
C GLY A 742 13.66 0.98 -21.86
N SER A 743 13.42 -0.19 -21.27
CA SER A 743 14.21 -1.42 -21.50
C SER A 743 15.69 -1.31 -21.14
N TYR A 744 16.04 -0.60 -20.06
CA TYR A 744 17.44 -0.42 -19.63
C TYR A 744 18.07 -1.73 -19.15
N VAL A 745 17.35 -2.54 -18.35
CA VAL A 745 17.82 -3.85 -17.90
C VAL A 745 18.02 -4.81 -19.08
N GLN A 746 17.15 -4.73 -20.09
CA GLN A 746 17.27 -5.49 -21.34
C GLN A 746 18.53 -5.06 -22.10
N ALA A 747 18.73 -3.75 -22.24
CA ALA A 747 19.90 -3.19 -22.93
C ALA A 747 21.19 -3.60 -22.21
N ALA A 748 21.22 -3.51 -20.88
CA ALA A 748 22.34 -3.96 -20.05
C ALA A 748 22.66 -5.44 -20.28
N LEU A 749 21.67 -6.34 -20.22
CA LEU A 749 21.86 -7.77 -20.48
C LEU A 749 22.29 -8.06 -21.92
N SER A 750 21.75 -7.33 -22.91
CA SER A 750 22.14 -7.47 -24.32
C SER A 750 23.58 -7.04 -24.59
N THR A 751 24.16 -6.14 -23.79
CA THR A 751 25.60 -5.76 -23.85
C THR A 751 26.51 -6.98 -23.81
N LEU A 752 26.08 -8.02 -23.09
CA LEU A 752 26.85 -9.24 -22.89
C LEU A 752 26.79 -10.18 -24.08
N LEU A 753 25.76 -10.02 -24.91
CA LEU A 753 25.55 -10.79 -26.13
C LEU A 753 26.20 -10.13 -27.35
N ASP A 754 26.60 -8.86 -27.23
CA ASP A 754 27.21 -8.10 -28.31
C ASP A 754 28.73 -8.28 -28.29
N THR A 755 29.31 -8.66 -29.44
CA THR A 755 30.77 -8.75 -29.60
C THR A 755 31.36 -7.35 -29.70
N PRO A 756 32.36 -6.98 -28.88
CA PRO A 756 33.01 -5.68 -29.01
C PRO A 756 33.67 -5.56 -30.39
N SER A 757 33.47 -4.41 -31.05
CA SER A 757 34.14 -4.07 -32.30
C SER A 757 35.66 -3.97 -32.07
N ALA A 758 36.44 -4.25 -33.12
CA ALA A 758 37.89 -4.44 -33.11
C ALA A 758 38.75 -3.24 -32.61
N SER A 759 38.13 -2.13 -32.21
CA SER A 759 38.79 -0.91 -31.69
C SER A 759 38.94 -0.87 -30.16
N SER A 760 38.43 -1.86 -29.42
CA SER A 760 38.59 -1.91 -27.95
C SER A 760 39.83 -2.72 -27.51
N PRO A 761 40.68 -2.20 -26.59
CA PRO A 761 41.91 -2.87 -26.17
C PRO A 761 41.64 -4.21 -25.48
N SER A 762 42.38 -5.23 -25.91
CA SER A 762 42.20 -6.67 -25.70
C SER A 762 42.61 -7.21 -24.31
N SER A 763 42.38 -6.48 -23.22
CA SER A 763 42.88 -6.87 -21.88
C SER A 763 41.80 -7.30 -20.86
N SER A 764 40.58 -7.63 -21.29
CA SER A 764 39.49 -8.02 -20.38
C SER A 764 39.53 -9.52 -20.04
N ARG A 765 39.62 -9.86 -18.74
CA ARG A 765 39.37 -11.22 -18.19
C ARG A 765 37.87 -11.62 -18.19
N SER A 766 36.98 -10.77 -18.69
CA SER A 766 35.55 -11.12 -18.80
C SER A 766 35.36 -12.19 -19.87
N PRO A 767 34.51 -13.21 -19.64
CA PRO A 767 34.17 -14.20 -20.66
C PRO A 767 33.41 -13.51 -21.80
N ALA A 768 34.09 -13.21 -22.90
CA ALA A 768 33.44 -12.69 -24.10
C ALA A 768 32.55 -13.79 -24.69
N LEU A 769 31.26 -13.48 -24.88
CA LEU A 769 30.32 -14.35 -25.56
C LEU A 769 30.36 -14.06 -27.05
N THR A 770 30.31 -15.12 -27.85
CA THR A 770 30.19 -15.05 -29.30
C THR A 770 28.81 -15.55 -29.73
N SER A 771 28.42 -15.32 -30.99
CA SER A 771 27.18 -15.86 -31.53
C SER A 771 27.10 -17.39 -31.48
N ALA A 772 28.25 -18.08 -31.44
CA ALA A 772 28.33 -19.53 -31.27
C ALA A 772 27.91 -19.99 -29.86
N ASP A 773 27.96 -19.11 -28.86
CA ASP A 773 27.55 -19.40 -27.48
C ASP A 773 26.03 -19.30 -27.28
N TRP A 774 25.31 -18.59 -28.15
CA TRP A 774 23.87 -18.30 -27.96
C TRP A 774 22.99 -19.54 -27.72
N PRO A 775 23.21 -20.70 -28.38
CA PRO A 775 22.44 -21.92 -28.08
C PRO A 775 22.62 -22.46 -26.65
N TYR A 776 23.74 -22.13 -26.01
CA TYR A 776 24.14 -22.58 -24.67
C TYR A 776 23.72 -21.61 -23.56
N LEU A 777 23.04 -20.51 -23.89
CA LEU A 777 22.62 -19.51 -22.91
C LEU A 777 21.21 -19.79 -22.38
N ARG A 778 21.03 -19.56 -21.07
CA ARG A 778 19.73 -19.57 -20.40
C ARG A 778 19.61 -18.32 -19.53
N LEU A 779 18.50 -17.61 -19.68
CA LEU A 779 18.13 -16.54 -18.76
C LEU A 779 16.99 -17.03 -17.86
N SER A 780 17.14 -16.84 -16.55
CA SER A 780 16.09 -17.05 -15.55
C SER A 780 15.77 -15.73 -14.86
N SER A 781 14.49 -15.47 -14.60
CA SER A 781 14.05 -14.37 -13.73
C SER A 781 13.53 -14.92 -12.41
N LYS A 782 13.78 -14.21 -11.31
CA LYS A 782 13.29 -14.56 -9.98
C LYS A 782 12.82 -13.30 -9.25
N LEU A 783 11.58 -13.33 -8.77
CA LEU A 783 11.07 -12.32 -7.85
C LEU A 783 11.67 -12.54 -6.46
N VAL A 784 12.41 -11.56 -5.95
CA VAL A 784 13.02 -11.60 -4.62
C VAL A 784 12.08 -10.94 -3.61
N ARG A 785 11.11 -11.70 -3.08
CA ARG A 785 10.04 -11.21 -2.19
C ARG A 785 10.49 -10.54 -0.88
N ASN A 786 11.71 -10.77 -0.42
CA ASN A 786 12.21 -10.12 0.79
C ASN A 786 12.79 -8.72 0.51
N ASP A 787 13.19 -8.46 -0.74
CA ASP A 787 13.81 -7.21 -1.16
C ASP A 787 12.98 -6.47 -2.23
N ASP A 788 11.86 -7.06 -2.67
CA ASP A 788 10.88 -6.56 -3.63
C ASP A 788 11.45 -6.09 -5.00
N TYR A 789 12.40 -6.82 -5.57
CA TYR A 789 12.88 -6.61 -6.95
C TYR A 789 12.92 -7.90 -7.75
N VAL A 790 12.94 -7.77 -9.08
CA VAL A 790 13.09 -8.90 -10.01
C VAL A 790 14.54 -9.02 -10.42
N GLU A 791 15.14 -10.17 -10.16
CA GLU A 791 16.51 -10.48 -10.56
C GLU A 791 16.53 -11.33 -11.84
N PHE A 792 17.40 -10.98 -12.76
CA PHE A 792 17.68 -11.71 -14.00
C PHE A 792 19.07 -12.32 -13.90
N THR A 793 19.17 -13.63 -14.12
CA THR A 793 20.44 -14.37 -14.07
C THR A 793 20.69 -15.01 -15.44
N LEU A 794 21.79 -14.61 -16.09
CA LEU A 794 22.24 -15.21 -17.35
C LEU A 794 23.27 -16.31 -17.06
N ARG A 795 22.97 -17.54 -17.51
CA ARG A 795 23.80 -18.73 -17.32
C ARG A 795 24.26 -19.31 -18.66
N ARG A 796 25.48 -19.86 -18.67
CA ARG A 796 25.97 -20.74 -19.74
C ARG A 796 25.81 -22.18 -19.28
N VAL A 797 24.99 -22.95 -19.99
CA VAL A 797 24.77 -24.39 -19.72
C VAL A 797 25.61 -25.24 -20.66
N SER A 798 25.82 -26.50 -20.29
CA SER A 798 26.67 -27.43 -21.05
C SER A 798 26.00 -27.92 -22.34
N THR A 799 24.67 -27.98 -22.36
CA THR A 799 23.88 -28.52 -23.48
C THR A 799 23.27 -27.41 -24.36
N PRO A 800 23.41 -27.46 -25.69
CA PRO A 800 22.78 -26.49 -26.58
C PRO A 800 21.26 -26.70 -26.63
N TYR A 801 20.51 -25.62 -26.86
CA TYR A 801 19.07 -25.71 -27.05
C TYR A 801 18.72 -26.41 -28.37
N SER A 802 17.78 -27.38 -28.31
CA SER A 802 17.23 -28.05 -29.50
C SER A 802 15.71 -27.88 -29.54
N PRO A 803 15.12 -27.40 -30.66
CA PRO A 803 13.68 -27.20 -30.79
C PRO A 803 12.87 -28.51 -30.94
N THR A 804 13.53 -29.65 -31.16
CA THR A 804 12.88 -30.96 -31.44
C THR A 804 12.67 -31.86 -30.21
N SER A 805 13.20 -31.48 -29.03
CA SER A 805 12.95 -32.23 -27.80
C SER A 805 11.59 -31.84 -27.20
N SER A 806 10.55 -32.62 -27.51
CA SER A 806 9.28 -32.58 -26.78
C SER A 806 9.47 -33.23 -25.40
N CYS A 807 9.92 -32.46 -24.41
CA CYS A 807 9.92 -32.89 -23.01
C CYS A 807 9.14 -31.90 -22.16
N SER A 808 8.00 -32.38 -21.68
CA SER A 808 7.28 -31.95 -20.49
C SER A 808 8.19 -31.96 -19.25
N SER A 809 7.99 -30.98 -18.36
CA SER A 809 8.27 -30.99 -16.91
C SER A 809 9.68 -31.40 -16.41
N ASP A 810 10.31 -30.52 -15.64
CA ASP A 810 11.24 -30.84 -14.55
C ASP A 810 12.38 -31.84 -14.88
N GLN A 811 13.34 -31.41 -15.71
CA GLN A 811 14.72 -31.90 -15.53
C GLN A 811 15.45 -31.01 -14.53
N PRO A 812 16.32 -31.56 -13.66
CA PRO A 812 17.05 -30.79 -12.67
C PRO A 812 17.82 -29.69 -13.39
N GLU A 813 17.69 -28.47 -12.89
CA GLU A 813 18.39 -27.28 -13.37
C GLU A 813 19.86 -27.65 -13.60
N ASP A 814 20.30 -27.75 -14.86
CA ASP A 814 21.72 -27.81 -15.17
C ASP A 814 22.28 -26.48 -14.63
N GLU A 815 22.96 -26.52 -13.47
CA GLU A 815 23.36 -25.38 -12.62
C GLU A 815 24.40 -24.45 -13.26
N GLY A 816 24.44 -24.42 -14.60
CA GLY A 816 25.40 -23.78 -15.48
C GLY A 816 25.95 -22.45 -15.00
N THR A 817 27.19 -22.17 -15.39
CA THR A 817 27.98 -21.05 -14.90
C THR A 817 27.28 -19.72 -15.11
N VAL A 818 27.09 -18.97 -14.02
CA VAL A 818 26.50 -17.62 -14.07
C VAL A 818 27.48 -16.66 -14.73
N ILE A 819 27.03 -15.98 -15.78
CA ILE A 819 27.84 -15.05 -16.59
C ILE A 819 27.61 -13.61 -16.15
N ALA A 820 26.36 -13.29 -15.78
CA ALA A 820 25.96 -11.97 -15.32
C ALA A 820 24.62 -12.00 -14.61
N ARG A 821 24.39 -10.95 -13.80
CA ARG A 821 23.14 -10.70 -13.12
C ARG A 821 22.73 -9.24 -13.30
N ALA A 822 21.45 -9.01 -13.51
CA ALA A 822 20.85 -7.69 -13.56
C ALA A 822 19.55 -7.69 -12.75
N ALA A 823 19.05 -6.51 -12.36
CA ALA A 823 17.80 -6.41 -11.61
C ALA A 823 16.91 -5.27 -12.11
N LYS A 824 15.61 -5.40 -11.85
CA LYS A 824 14.57 -4.39 -12.07
C LYS A 824 13.90 -4.09 -10.73
N CYS A 825 13.91 -2.82 -10.33
CA CYS A 825 13.35 -2.34 -9.07
C CYS A 825 12.45 -1.13 -9.32
N TYR A 826 11.13 -1.33 -9.27
CA TYR A 826 10.13 -0.30 -9.53
C TYR A 826 9.36 0.05 -8.25
N GLY A 827 9.10 1.33 -8.02
CA GLY A 827 8.39 1.81 -6.84
C GLY A 827 9.33 2.21 -5.69
N PHE A 828 8.99 3.30 -4.99
CA PHE A 828 9.79 3.82 -3.86
C PHE A 828 9.96 2.82 -2.70
N ARG A 829 8.96 1.97 -2.44
CA ARG A 829 9.03 0.94 -1.40
C ARG A 829 10.14 -0.08 -1.69
N ASN A 830 10.15 -0.59 -2.91
CA ASN A 830 11.10 -1.58 -3.40
C ASN A 830 12.52 -0.99 -3.46
N LEU A 831 12.60 0.26 -3.91
CA LEU A 831 13.83 1.03 -3.95
C LEU A 831 14.51 1.14 -2.59
N GLN A 832 13.76 1.38 -1.52
CA GLN A 832 14.33 1.44 -0.16
C GLN A 832 14.98 0.11 0.26
N ASN A 833 14.45 -1.02 -0.18
CA ASN A 833 15.02 -2.34 0.13
C ASN A 833 16.32 -2.56 -0.64
N VAL A 834 16.34 -2.24 -1.94
CA VAL A 834 17.54 -2.30 -2.78
C VAL A 834 18.65 -1.40 -2.24
N VAL A 835 18.33 -0.15 -1.87
CA VAL A 835 19.27 0.79 -1.23
C VAL A 835 19.87 0.17 0.03
N ARG A 836 19.06 -0.37 0.94
CA ARG A 836 19.55 -1.01 2.18
C ARG A 836 20.46 -2.20 1.90
N LYS A 837 20.19 -2.97 0.83
CA LYS A 837 21.01 -4.10 0.41
C LYS A 837 22.35 -3.63 -0.15
N ILE A 838 22.35 -2.69 -1.10
CA ILE A 838 23.57 -2.14 -1.72
C ILE A 838 24.44 -1.47 -0.66
N SER A 839 23.86 -0.64 0.22
CA SER A 839 24.63 0.01 1.28
C SER A 839 25.29 -1.01 2.21
N ARG A 840 24.61 -2.13 2.51
CA ARG A 840 25.17 -3.22 3.33
C ARG A 840 26.31 -3.95 2.62
N GLU A 841 26.15 -4.25 1.34
CA GLU A 841 27.15 -4.95 0.52
C GLU A 841 28.37 -4.07 0.24
N ALA A 842 28.17 -2.77 0.04
CA ALA A 842 29.23 -1.77 -0.15
C ALA A 842 29.91 -1.34 1.18
N GLY A 843 29.44 -1.81 2.33
CA GLY A 843 29.98 -1.42 3.64
C GLY A 843 29.67 0.02 4.06
N ILE A 844 28.68 0.66 3.44
CA ILE A 844 28.23 2.02 3.72
C ILE A 844 27.27 1.99 4.93
N VAL A 845 27.60 2.74 5.99
CA VAL A 845 26.73 2.86 7.17
C VAL A 845 25.68 3.94 6.90
N THR A 846 24.47 3.52 6.51
CA THR A 846 23.35 4.45 6.35
C THR A 846 22.97 5.04 7.71
N ALA A 847 23.31 6.32 7.93
CA ALA A 847 22.71 7.09 9.02
C ALA A 847 21.20 7.21 8.74
N ARG A 848 20.35 6.93 9.73
CA ARG A 848 18.91 7.20 9.61
C ARG A 848 18.74 8.71 9.37
N GLY A 849 17.90 9.05 8.38
CA GLY A 849 17.69 10.42 7.90
C GLY A 849 17.32 11.46 8.98
N ALA A 850 17.22 12.71 8.54
CA ALA A 850 17.20 13.94 9.33
C ALA A 850 16.21 14.04 10.52
N ALA A 851 15.27 13.12 10.70
CA ALA A 851 14.34 13.09 11.84
C ALA A 851 14.87 12.36 13.10
N GLY A 852 16.14 11.95 13.11
CA GLY A 852 16.71 11.13 14.19
C GLY A 852 18.07 11.58 14.71
N LYS A 853 18.35 12.87 14.86
CA LYS A 853 19.51 13.35 15.63
C LYS A 853 19.16 13.44 17.12
N ALA A 854 19.28 12.33 17.84
CA ALA A 854 19.53 12.37 19.28
C ALA A 854 21.05 12.47 19.48
N PRO A 855 21.56 13.40 20.31
CA PRO A 855 22.98 13.47 20.58
C PRO A 855 23.39 12.34 21.54
N GLY A 856 24.42 11.59 21.17
CA GLY A 856 25.12 10.67 22.07
C GLY A 856 24.68 9.21 22.00
N ALA A 857 25.22 8.47 21.03
CA ALA A 857 25.44 7.03 21.18
C ALA A 857 26.82 6.68 20.58
N SER A 858 27.69 6.17 21.45
CA SER A 858 29.14 6.06 21.33
C SER A 858 29.68 5.42 20.03
N SER A 859 30.77 6.00 19.52
CA SER A 859 31.68 5.50 18.48
C SER A 859 32.14 4.04 18.65
N ALA A 860 32.00 3.47 19.84
CA ALA A 860 32.32 2.08 20.15
C ALA A 860 31.39 1.07 19.46
N ALA A 861 30.10 1.37 19.27
CA ALA A 861 29.15 0.47 18.61
C ALA A 861 29.40 0.39 17.09
N ALA A 862 29.77 1.52 16.48
CA ALA A 862 30.20 1.59 15.09
C ALA A 862 31.50 0.81 14.86
N ALA A 863 32.49 0.99 15.74
CA ALA A 863 33.74 0.22 15.68
C ALA A 863 33.55 -1.29 15.92
N ALA A 864 32.60 -1.68 16.78
CA ALA A 864 32.28 -3.09 17.03
C ALA A 864 31.57 -3.76 15.84
N ASN A 865 30.66 -3.05 15.17
CA ASN A 865 30.01 -3.54 13.96
C ASN A 865 30.96 -3.57 12.76
N ALA A 866 31.83 -2.57 12.61
CA ALA A 866 32.91 -2.58 11.61
C ALA A 866 33.90 -3.73 11.85
N ARG A 867 34.26 -4.02 13.11
CA ARG A 867 35.09 -5.19 13.46
C ARG A 867 34.39 -6.52 13.24
N ARG A 868 33.06 -6.62 13.45
CA ARG A 868 32.29 -7.83 13.12
C ARG A 868 32.15 -8.04 11.60
N ALA A 869 31.97 -6.97 10.83
CA ALA A 869 31.97 -7.03 9.36
C ALA A 869 33.36 -7.40 8.82
N ALA A 870 34.42 -6.78 9.35
CA ALA A 870 35.81 -7.11 9.02
C ALA A 870 36.23 -8.53 9.45
N LYS A 871 35.63 -9.08 10.52
CA LYS A 871 35.87 -10.47 10.95
C LYS A 871 35.09 -11.49 10.12
N LYS A 872 33.99 -11.08 9.47
CA LYS A 872 33.28 -11.88 8.47
C LYS A 872 33.94 -11.80 7.09
N ALA A 873 34.62 -10.69 6.79
CA ALA A 873 35.49 -10.48 5.63
C ALA A 873 36.96 -10.91 5.85
N GLY A 874 37.29 -11.41 7.04
CA GLY A 874 38.67 -11.54 7.52
C GLY A 874 39.17 -12.98 7.53
N GLY A 875 39.34 -13.56 6.34
CA GLY A 875 40.42 -14.51 6.08
C GLY A 875 41.41 -13.82 5.17
N SER A 876 42.70 -13.82 5.51
CA SER A 876 43.81 -13.29 4.70
C SER A 876 44.03 -14.13 3.43
N GLY A 877 43.00 -14.22 2.59
CA GLY A 877 43.08 -14.75 1.25
C GLY A 877 42.71 -13.61 0.31
N THR A 878 43.57 -13.40 -0.69
CA THR A 878 43.16 -12.90 -2.00
C THR A 878 41.69 -13.24 -2.25
N VAL A 879 40.84 -12.25 -2.54
CA VAL A 879 39.50 -12.50 -3.08
C VAL A 879 39.71 -13.08 -4.48
N THR A 880 40.08 -14.35 -4.56
CA THR A 880 39.67 -15.20 -5.66
C THR A 880 38.16 -15.31 -5.54
N PRO A 881 37.38 -15.06 -6.61
CA PRO A 881 35.95 -15.32 -6.57
C PRO A 881 35.77 -16.77 -6.10
N LEU A 882 35.12 -16.96 -4.95
CA LEU A 882 34.72 -18.30 -4.53
C LEU A 882 33.87 -18.87 -5.66
N ALA A 883 34.25 -20.06 -6.12
CA ALA A 883 33.65 -20.74 -7.27
C ALA A 883 32.14 -21.09 -7.09
N ASP A 884 31.53 -20.73 -5.95
CA ASP A 884 30.19 -21.17 -5.53
C ASP A 884 29.11 -20.05 -5.46
N GLU A 885 29.44 -18.75 -5.52
CA GLU A 885 28.41 -17.67 -5.41
C GLU A 885 28.10 -16.87 -6.70
N GLY A 886 28.78 -17.14 -7.81
CA GLY A 886 28.55 -16.43 -9.08
C GLY A 886 28.92 -14.93 -9.04
N PRO A 887 28.82 -14.19 -10.16
CA PRO A 887 29.10 -12.76 -10.22
C PRO A 887 28.04 -11.96 -9.42
N PRO A 888 28.39 -10.76 -8.89
CA PRO A 888 27.42 -9.87 -8.26
C PRO A 888 26.41 -9.31 -9.28
N ILE A 889 25.36 -8.64 -8.81
CA ILE A 889 24.46 -7.88 -9.68
C ILE A 889 25.28 -6.73 -10.29
N GLU A 890 25.28 -6.62 -11.62
CA GLU A 890 26.11 -5.65 -12.34
C GLU A 890 25.32 -4.40 -12.76
N PHE A 891 24.01 -4.54 -12.99
CA PHE A 891 23.14 -3.45 -13.41
C PHE A 891 21.77 -3.54 -12.73
N ILE A 892 21.24 -2.41 -12.28
CA ILE A 892 19.90 -2.31 -11.68
C ILE A 892 19.13 -1.19 -12.38
N GLU A 893 18.03 -1.55 -13.03
CA GLU A 893 17.04 -0.60 -13.53
C GLU A 893 16.15 -0.15 -12.37
N VAL A 894 16.16 1.15 -12.09
CA VAL A 894 15.48 1.77 -10.96
C VAL A 894 14.44 2.77 -11.47
N MET A 895 13.18 2.58 -11.05
CA MET A 895 12.08 3.50 -11.33
C MET A 895 11.34 3.87 -10.05
N ALA A 896 11.03 5.15 -9.86
CA ALA A 896 10.28 5.63 -8.69
C ALA A 896 8.81 5.22 -8.71
N CYS A 897 8.19 5.14 -9.89
CA CYS A 897 6.79 4.76 -10.06
C CYS A 897 6.63 3.23 -10.16
N PRO A 898 5.60 2.64 -9.53
CA PRO A 898 5.21 1.25 -9.78
C PRO A 898 4.78 1.11 -11.25
N SER A 899 5.10 0.00 -11.90
CA SER A 899 4.95 -0.18 -13.37
C SER A 899 5.72 0.82 -14.24
N GLY A 900 6.57 1.67 -13.65
CA GLY A 900 7.47 2.54 -14.40
C GLY A 900 6.78 3.69 -15.12
N CYS A 901 7.31 4.11 -16.28
CA CYS A 901 6.88 5.36 -16.94
C CYS A 901 5.44 5.32 -17.50
N VAL A 902 4.87 4.14 -17.79
CA VAL A 902 3.47 4.02 -18.22
C VAL A 902 2.48 4.38 -17.12
N ASN A 903 2.92 4.36 -15.85
CA ASN A 903 2.18 4.81 -14.68
C ASN A 903 2.84 6.04 -14.03
N GLY A 904 3.54 6.85 -14.82
CA GLY A 904 4.14 8.08 -14.32
C GLY A 904 3.08 9.09 -13.85
N GLY A 905 3.40 9.90 -12.84
CA GLY A 905 2.44 10.84 -12.26
C GLY A 905 1.86 11.88 -13.23
N GLY A 906 2.51 12.13 -14.37
CA GLY A 906 2.03 13.06 -15.40
C GLY A 906 1.13 12.42 -16.46
N GLN A 907 0.73 11.15 -16.28
CA GLN A 907 -0.18 10.45 -17.18
C GLN A 907 -1.63 10.95 -17.08
N VAL A 908 -2.43 10.69 -18.12
CA VAL A 908 -3.87 10.96 -18.03
C VAL A 908 -4.55 10.00 -17.04
N PRO A 909 -5.46 10.50 -16.17
CA PRO A 909 -6.21 9.66 -15.26
C PRO A 909 -7.24 8.80 -16.01
N PRO A 910 -7.74 7.71 -15.39
CA PRO A 910 -8.80 6.90 -15.99
C PRO A 910 -10.04 7.76 -16.30
N PRO A 911 -10.67 7.58 -17.48
CA PRO A 911 -11.87 8.32 -17.84
C PRO A 911 -13.03 7.99 -16.89
N LYS A 912 -13.83 9.01 -16.54
CA LYS A 912 -14.94 8.90 -15.58
C LYS A 912 -16.22 8.29 -16.18
N GLU A 913 -16.29 8.15 -17.50
CA GLU A 913 -17.41 7.57 -18.25
C GLU A 913 -17.03 6.20 -18.84
N SER A 914 -17.98 5.28 -18.98
CA SER A 914 -17.74 3.94 -19.52
C SER A 914 -17.26 4.02 -20.99
N LEU A 915 -16.17 3.32 -21.30
CA LEU A 915 -15.47 3.39 -22.60
C LEU A 915 -16.29 2.92 -23.82
N ARG A 916 -17.50 2.38 -23.65
CA ARG A 916 -18.33 1.86 -24.76
C ARG A 916 -19.29 2.86 -25.39
N SER A 917 -19.62 4.00 -24.76
CA SER A 917 -20.49 5.02 -25.39
C SER A 917 -19.92 5.60 -26.71
N ARG A 918 -18.64 5.31 -27.01
CA ARG A 918 -17.91 5.78 -28.20
C ARG A 918 -17.57 4.70 -29.25
N ARG A 919 -17.95 3.42 -29.06
CA ARG A 919 -17.72 2.37 -30.08
C ARG A 919 -18.85 2.31 -31.12
N ARG A 920 -18.69 3.07 -32.21
CA ARG A 920 -19.38 2.80 -33.49
C ARG A 920 -18.35 2.61 -34.60
N ARG A 921 -17.84 1.38 -34.78
CA ARG A 921 -17.37 0.87 -36.08
C ARG A 921 -17.65 -0.63 -36.21
N PRO A 922 -17.98 -1.14 -37.42
CA PRO A 922 -18.32 -2.54 -37.64
C PRO A 922 -17.06 -3.42 -37.73
N SER A 923 -17.18 -4.62 -37.15
CA SER A 923 -16.41 -5.84 -37.38
C SER A 923 -15.36 -5.79 -38.51
N TRP A 924 -14.08 -5.71 -38.14
CA TRP A 924 -12.99 -6.23 -38.98
C TRP A 924 -12.62 -7.64 -38.52
N SER A 925 -12.36 -8.49 -39.50
CA SER A 925 -12.14 -9.93 -39.41
C SER A 925 -11.10 -10.35 -38.38
N ARG A 926 -11.47 -11.32 -37.55
CA ARG A 926 -10.56 -12.09 -36.68
C ARG A 926 -9.52 -12.82 -37.53
N GLU A 927 -8.37 -12.21 -37.75
CA GLU A 927 -7.14 -12.94 -38.07
C GLU A 927 -6.30 -12.97 -36.78
N ARG A 928 -6.08 -14.17 -36.23
CA ARG A 928 -5.30 -14.39 -35.01
C ARG A 928 -3.83 -14.03 -35.25
N SER A 929 -3.41 -12.83 -34.87
CA SER A 929 -2.00 -12.53 -34.62
C SER A 929 -1.67 -12.92 -33.17
N PHE A 930 -0.66 -13.78 -33.02
CA PHE A 930 -0.14 -14.26 -31.75
C PHE A 930 0.56 -13.11 -31.03
N VAL A 931 -0.17 -12.41 -30.15
CA VAL A 931 0.41 -11.49 -29.16
C VAL A 931 0.89 -12.35 -28.01
N GLY A 932 2.20 -12.39 -27.77
CA GLY A 932 2.75 -13.01 -26.56
C GLY A 932 2.17 -12.28 -25.35
N ARG A 933 1.33 -12.96 -24.56
CA ARG A 933 0.79 -12.44 -23.30
C ARG A 933 1.89 -12.36 -22.28
N VAL A 934 1.69 -11.52 -21.28
CA VAL A 934 2.68 -11.05 -20.34
C VAL A 934 2.03 -11.02 -18.94
N ASP A 935 2.71 -11.48 -17.90
CA ASP A 935 2.21 -11.60 -16.52
C ASP A 935 1.96 -10.24 -15.81
N GLU A 936 1.50 -10.28 -14.55
CA GLU A 936 1.11 -9.11 -13.74
C GLU A 936 2.22 -8.05 -13.54
N GLU A 937 3.46 -8.35 -13.95
CA GLU A 937 4.65 -7.50 -13.76
C GLU A 937 5.34 -7.10 -15.08
N GLY A 938 4.76 -7.48 -16.23
CA GLY A 938 5.23 -7.05 -17.55
C GLY A 938 6.27 -7.97 -18.22
N MET A 939 6.30 -9.30 -17.95
CA MET A 939 7.06 -10.30 -18.76
C MET A 939 6.23 -11.38 -19.49
N PRO A 940 6.62 -11.84 -20.71
CA PRO A 940 5.87 -12.83 -21.50
C PRO A 940 5.60 -14.17 -20.77
N ASP A 941 4.33 -14.54 -20.71
CA ASP A 941 3.73 -15.67 -20.00
C ASP A 941 4.04 -17.01 -20.70
N THR A 942 4.60 -17.95 -19.93
CA THR A 942 4.82 -19.35 -20.34
C THR A 942 3.91 -20.34 -19.61
N ALA A 943 2.93 -19.87 -18.83
CA ALA A 943 2.06 -20.69 -18.00
C ALA A 943 0.58 -20.24 -18.11
N GLY A 944 0.12 -20.01 -19.34
CA GLY A 944 -1.29 -19.74 -19.62
C GLY A 944 -2.11 -21.04 -19.55
N ASP A 945 -2.93 -21.20 -18.51
CA ASP A 945 -4.18 -21.99 -18.58
C ASP A 945 -5.14 -21.76 -17.37
N VAL A 946 -4.71 -21.10 -16.29
CA VAL A 946 -5.54 -20.98 -15.06
C VAL A 946 -6.32 -19.65 -14.94
N VAL A 947 -5.78 -18.53 -15.45
CA VAL A 947 -6.36 -17.18 -15.20
C VAL A 947 -7.47 -16.80 -16.20
N GLU A 948 -7.46 -17.39 -17.40
CA GLU A 948 -8.51 -17.15 -18.40
C GLU A 948 -9.84 -17.84 -18.02
N ALA A 949 -9.79 -18.81 -17.11
CA ALA A 949 -10.98 -19.40 -16.48
C ALA A 949 -11.61 -18.48 -15.43
N GLU A 950 -10.84 -17.67 -14.70
CA GLU A 950 -11.36 -16.81 -13.63
C GLU A 950 -12.01 -15.53 -14.15
N ILE A 951 -11.48 -14.95 -15.24
CA ILE A 951 -12.13 -13.82 -15.93
C ILE A 951 -13.40 -14.27 -16.68
N LYS A 952 -13.45 -15.50 -17.19
CA LYS A 952 -14.67 -16.08 -17.77
C LYS A 952 -15.70 -16.49 -16.73
N LEU A 953 -15.29 -17.01 -15.57
CA LEU A 953 -16.20 -17.44 -14.50
C LEU A 953 -16.94 -16.28 -13.84
N VAL A 954 -16.40 -15.05 -13.90
CA VAL A 954 -17.11 -13.84 -13.44
C VAL A 954 -17.99 -13.22 -14.53
N ALA A 955 -17.76 -13.56 -15.81
CA ALA A 955 -18.48 -13.00 -16.95
C ALA A 955 -19.77 -13.76 -17.32
N ASP A 956 -19.93 -15.03 -16.93
CA ASP A 956 -21.05 -15.88 -17.42
C ASP A 956 -22.28 -15.99 -16.48
N GLU A 957 -22.36 -15.32 -15.33
CA GLU A 957 -23.49 -15.49 -14.39
C GLU A 957 -24.51 -14.33 -14.27
N SER A 958 -24.33 -13.21 -14.98
CA SER A 958 -25.39 -12.19 -15.02
C SER A 958 -25.32 -11.38 -16.32
N GLY A 959 -26.37 -11.46 -17.14
CA GLY A 959 -26.46 -10.85 -18.46
C GLY A 959 -26.57 -9.31 -18.49
N ASP A 960 -25.72 -8.59 -17.75
CA ASP A 960 -25.59 -7.13 -17.77
C ASP A 960 -24.10 -6.74 -17.78
N GLU A 961 -23.42 -6.88 -18.93
CA GLU A 961 -21.97 -6.60 -19.08
C GLU A 961 -21.61 -5.11 -19.40
N ASP A 962 -22.56 -4.17 -19.46
CA ASP A 962 -22.37 -2.97 -20.30
C ASP A 962 -22.00 -1.61 -19.66
N GLU A 963 -21.67 -1.52 -18.35
CA GLU A 963 -21.44 -0.21 -17.68
C GLU A 963 -20.25 -0.07 -16.70
N ARG A 964 -19.19 -0.89 -16.81
CA ARG A 964 -18.07 -0.83 -15.83
C ARG A 964 -17.03 0.26 -16.17
N VAL A 965 -16.73 1.14 -15.21
CA VAL A 965 -15.57 2.07 -15.21
C VAL A 965 -14.31 1.31 -14.84
N LEU A 966 -13.21 1.50 -15.59
CA LEU A 966 -11.94 0.85 -15.29
C LEU A 966 -11.38 1.36 -13.96
N SER A 967 -10.94 0.44 -13.11
CA SER A 967 -10.07 0.78 -11.98
C SER A 967 -8.78 1.39 -12.51
N ALA A 968 -8.08 2.11 -11.63
CA ALA A 968 -6.82 2.72 -12.01
C ALA A 968 -5.78 1.65 -12.44
N LYS A 969 -5.79 0.45 -11.83
CA LYS A 969 -4.97 -0.74 -12.23
C LYS A 969 -5.27 -1.19 -13.64
N GLU A 970 -6.55 -1.37 -13.96
CA GLU A 970 -6.99 -1.78 -15.30
C GLU A 970 -6.65 -0.69 -16.34
N TRP A 971 -6.65 0.59 -15.95
CA TRP A 971 -6.24 1.69 -16.82
C TRP A 971 -4.76 1.64 -17.18
N VAL A 972 -3.86 1.42 -16.23
CA VAL A 972 -2.42 1.29 -16.53
C VAL A 972 -2.15 0.07 -17.38
N GLN A 973 -2.83 -1.04 -17.13
CA GLN A 973 -2.75 -2.22 -17.99
C GLN A 973 -3.22 -1.92 -19.42
N GLU A 974 -4.25 -1.10 -19.61
CA GLU A 974 -4.68 -0.66 -20.94
C GLU A 974 -3.63 0.25 -21.61
N VAL A 975 -3.04 1.20 -20.89
CA VAL A 975 -1.95 2.05 -21.41
C VAL A 975 -0.74 1.21 -21.80
N GLU A 976 -0.35 0.25 -20.97
CA GLU A 976 0.74 -0.68 -21.26
C GLU A 976 0.40 -1.59 -22.44
N ARG A 977 -0.83 -2.08 -22.54
CA ARG A 977 -1.30 -2.85 -23.70
C ARG A 977 -1.21 -2.03 -24.98
N ARG A 978 -1.55 -0.73 -24.95
CA ARG A 978 -1.38 0.18 -26.09
C ARG A 978 0.09 0.38 -26.45
N TYR A 979 0.94 0.56 -25.45
CA TYR A 979 2.38 0.68 -25.64
C TYR A 979 2.95 -0.51 -26.42
N TRP A 980 2.51 -1.73 -26.11
CA TRP A 980 2.94 -2.95 -26.80
C TRP A 980 2.16 -3.28 -28.08
N SER A 981 1.06 -2.58 -28.36
CA SER A 981 0.16 -2.88 -29.49
C SER A 981 0.71 -2.53 -30.87
N GLY A 982 1.78 -1.76 -30.95
CA GLY A 982 2.35 -1.34 -32.23
C GLY A 982 3.00 -2.48 -33.04
N GLY A 983 3.26 -3.64 -32.44
CA GLY A 983 3.99 -4.78 -33.04
C GLY A 983 3.24 -5.52 -34.16
N GLY A 984 2.85 -4.82 -35.22
CA GLY A 984 2.35 -5.36 -36.48
C GLY A 984 3.44 -5.71 -37.49
N GLY A 985 4.71 -5.36 -37.23
CA GLY A 985 5.85 -5.78 -38.03
C GLY A 985 6.00 -7.30 -38.02
N GLY A 986 6.03 -7.92 -39.21
CA GLY A 986 5.99 -9.37 -39.40
C GLY A 986 6.92 -10.16 -38.47
N LYS A 987 6.45 -11.34 -38.03
CA LYS A 987 7.27 -12.30 -37.27
C LYS A 987 8.67 -12.35 -37.88
N PRO A 988 9.75 -12.06 -37.12
CA PRO A 988 11.09 -12.17 -37.65
C PRO A 988 11.28 -13.58 -38.20
N ASP A 989 11.92 -13.70 -39.36
CA ASP A 989 12.21 -14.98 -39.97
C ASP A 989 12.90 -15.89 -38.92
N PRO A 990 12.26 -17.00 -38.49
CA PRO A 990 12.77 -17.80 -37.37
C PRO A 990 14.07 -18.55 -37.70
N SER A 991 14.53 -18.48 -38.96
CA SER A 991 15.64 -19.27 -39.47
C SER A 991 16.98 -19.11 -38.71
N PRO A 992 17.41 -17.93 -38.18
CA PRO A 992 18.67 -17.79 -37.46
C PRO A 992 18.56 -17.98 -35.93
N LEU A 993 17.36 -17.89 -35.36
CA LEU A 993 17.12 -17.87 -33.90
C LEU A 993 16.49 -19.17 -33.37
N ALA A 994 16.19 -20.13 -34.25
CA ALA A 994 15.63 -21.43 -33.86
C ALA A 994 16.52 -22.21 -32.88
N SER A 995 17.84 -22.04 -32.99
CA SER A 995 18.86 -22.65 -32.11
C SER A 995 19.05 -21.92 -30.78
N VAL A 996 18.45 -20.74 -30.59
CA VAL A 996 18.54 -19.95 -29.35
C VAL A 996 17.39 -20.30 -28.42
N HIS A 997 17.65 -20.38 -27.12
CA HIS A 997 16.61 -20.67 -26.12
C HIS A 997 15.55 -19.55 -26.05
N PRO A 998 14.24 -19.87 -25.90
CA PRO A 998 13.17 -18.88 -25.83
C PRO A 998 13.39 -17.75 -24.81
N SER A 999 14.01 -18.03 -23.65
CA SER A 999 14.29 -17.00 -22.64
C SER A 999 15.39 -15.99 -23.03
N VAL A 1000 16.22 -16.30 -24.03
CA VAL A 1000 17.31 -15.43 -24.51
C VAL A 1000 16.95 -14.75 -25.83
N ARG A 1001 16.08 -15.35 -26.65
CA ARG A 1001 15.65 -14.80 -27.95
C ARG A 1001 15.23 -13.31 -27.90
N PRO A 1002 14.44 -12.84 -26.92
CA PRO A 1002 14.05 -11.43 -26.84
C PRO A 1002 15.24 -10.47 -26.70
N PHE A 1003 16.31 -10.90 -26.04
CA PHE A 1003 17.51 -10.10 -25.79
C PHE A 1003 18.36 -10.02 -27.05
N VAL A 1004 18.47 -11.12 -27.79
CA VAL A 1004 19.14 -11.14 -29.11
C VAL A 1004 18.36 -10.29 -30.12
N GLN A 1005 17.02 -10.39 -30.13
CA GLN A 1005 16.15 -9.58 -31.00
C GLN A 1005 16.20 -8.09 -30.65
N SER A 1006 16.52 -7.72 -29.41
CA SER A 1006 16.66 -6.33 -28.97
C SER A 1006 18.00 -5.68 -29.36
N LEU A 1007 18.93 -6.45 -29.94
CA LEU A 1007 20.15 -5.89 -30.50
C LEU A 1007 19.82 -5.04 -31.72
N PRO A 1008 20.41 -3.84 -31.85
CA PRO A 1008 20.20 -3.01 -33.02
C PRO A 1008 20.67 -3.76 -34.27
N THR A 1009 19.83 -3.75 -35.31
CA THR A 1009 20.20 -4.33 -36.62
C THR A 1009 21.44 -3.62 -37.18
N SER A 1010 22.17 -4.26 -38.11
CA SER A 1010 23.34 -3.64 -38.75
C SER A 1010 22.99 -2.28 -39.39
N SER A 1011 21.80 -2.16 -39.97
CA SER A 1011 21.28 -0.89 -40.50
C SER A 1011 21.09 0.15 -39.40
N GLN A 1012 20.44 -0.21 -38.28
CA GLN A 1012 20.23 0.70 -37.16
C GLN A 1012 21.56 1.14 -36.52
N ARG A 1013 22.53 0.23 -36.39
CA ARG A 1013 23.88 0.56 -35.90
C ARG A 1013 24.54 1.61 -36.79
N GLN A 1014 24.56 1.38 -38.10
CA GLN A 1014 25.13 2.32 -39.06
C GLN A 1014 24.44 3.70 -39.01
N GLN A 1015 23.10 3.72 -38.88
CA GLN A 1015 22.34 4.96 -38.73
C GLN A 1015 22.65 5.69 -37.41
N LEU A 1016 22.78 4.97 -36.29
CA LEU A 1016 23.17 5.53 -35.00
C LEU A 1016 24.60 6.10 -35.04
N GLU A 1017 25.54 5.38 -35.67
CA GLU A 1017 26.91 5.85 -35.89
C GLU A 1017 26.95 7.11 -36.75
N THR A 1018 26.20 7.15 -37.85
CA THR A 1018 26.13 8.33 -38.74
C THR A 1018 25.63 9.57 -38.00
N VAL A 1019 24.60 9.43 -37.16
CA VAL A 1019 24.10 10.55 -36.36
C VAL A 1019 25.06 10.92 -35.23
N LEU A 1020 25.73 9.93 -34.62
CA LEU A 1020 26.76 10.17 -33.61
C LEU A 1020 27.95 10.95 -34.20
N GLU A 1021 28.41 10.61 -35.40
CA GLU A 1021 29.44 11.35 -36.14
C GLU A 1021 28.97 12.78 -36.45
N ALA A 1022 27.75 12.96 -36.93
CA ALA A 1022 27.18 14.29 -37.18
C ALA A 1022 27.08 15.14 -35.89
N MET A 1023 26.72 14.51 -34.77
CA MET A 1023 26.66 15.16 -33.45
C MET A 1023 28.05 15.60 -32.97
N LEU A 1024 29.09 14.85 -33.32
CA LEU A 1024 30.49 15.09 -32.90
C LEU A 1024 31.32 15.89 -33.92
N ALA A 1025 30.73 16.24 -35.07
CA ALA A 1025 31.39 16.97 -36.15
C ALA A 1025 32.08 18.25 -35.64
N GLY A 1026 33.35 18.44 -36.00
CA GLY A 1026 34.19 19.56 -35.56
C GLY A 1026 35.14 19.27 -34.38
N SER A 1027 35.24 18.01 -33.93
CA SER A 1027 36.16 17.58 -32.85
C SER A 1027 37.39 16.85 -33.40
N ASP A 1028 38.61 17.21 -32.95
CA ASP A 1028 39.86 16.52 -33.31
C ASP A 1028 39.94 15.10 -32.70
N GLY A 1029 40.64 14.17 -33.36
CA GLY A 1029 40.59 12.71 -33.10
C GLY A 1029 40.84 12.23 -31.66
N ASN A 1030 41.61 12.96 -30.83
CA ASN A 1030 41.79 12.62 -29.39
C ASN A 1030 40.70 13.19 -28.47
N GLY A 1031 39.89 14.14 -28.95
CA GLY A 1031 38.81 14.81 -28.20
C GLY A 1031 37.42 14.21 -28.42
N VAL A 1032 37.24 13.33 -29.42
CA VAL A 1032 35.93 12.78 -29.83
C VAL A 1032 35.27 11.99 -28.69
N ASP A 1033 36.00 11.09 -28.02
CA ASP A 1033 35.43 10.28 -26.92
C ASP A 1033 35.06 11.14 -25.71
N ARG A 1034 35.91 12.13 -25.37
CA ARG A 1034 35.62 13.11 -24.31
C ARG A 1034 34.37 13.91 -24.64
N ARG A 1035 34.26 14.40 -25.87
CA ARG A 1035 33.10 15.18 -26.33
C ARG A 1035 31.81 14.35 -26.33
N ARG A 1036 31.87 13.08 -26.76
CA ARG A 1036 30.76 12.13 -26.66
C ARG A 1036 30.26 12.01 -25.23
N LYS A 1037 31.17 11.81 -24.27
CA LYS A 1037 30.83 11.70 -22.84
C LYS A 1037 30.27 13.00 -22.28
N GLU A 1038 30.79 14.16 -22.66
CA GLU A 1038 30.24 15.47 -22.26
C GLU A 1038 28.82 15.71 -22.78
N LEU A 1039 28.52 15.25 -23.99
CA LEU A 1039 27.22 15.42 -24.61
C LEU A 1039 26.18 14.42 -24.07
N LEU A 1040 26.58 13.17 -23.85
CA LEU A 1040 25.67 12.07 -23.52
C LEU A 1040 25.69 11.63 -22.06
N ARG A 1041 26.63 12.11 -21.24
CA ARG A 1041 26.70 11.84 -19.79
C ARG A 1041 26.61 13.14 -18.99
N THR A 1042 26.16 13.03 -17.75
CA THR A 1042 25.99 14.09 -16.76
C THR A 1042 26.51 13.61 -15.40
N SER A 1043 26.51 14.51 -14.42
CA SER A 1043 26.98 14.25 -13.06
C SER A 1043 25.90 14.61 -12.03
N TYR A 1044 25.71 13.77 -11.02
CA TYR A 1044 24.77 13.99 -9.92
C TYR A 1044 25.53 14.40 -8.64
N ARG A 1045 24.88 15.17 -7.76
CA ARG A 1045 25.52 15.72 -6.55
C ARG A 1045 24.62 15.60 -5.33
N ALA A 1046 25.21 15.33 -4.18
CA ALA A 1046 24.47 15.30 -2.92
C ALA A 1046 24.04 16.73 -2.54
N VAL A 1047 22.83 16.88 -2.01
CA VAL A 1047 22.34 18.18 -1.53
C VAL A 1047 22.95 18.44 -0.14
N GLU A 1048 23.85 19.40 -0.01
CA GLU A 1048 24.42 19.78 1.29
C GLU A 1048 23.39 20.53 2.13
N THR A 1049 23.30 20.19 3.43
CA THR A 1049 22.33 20.75 4.37
C THR A 1049 22.47 22.25 4.65
N GLU A 1050 23.49 22.94 4.14
CA GLU A 1050 23.72 24.37 4.42
C GLU A 1050 23.13 25.33 3.38
N GLU A 1051 22.79 24.88 2.16
CA GLU A 1051 22.19 25.78 1.15
C GLU A 1051 20.66 25.95 1.30
N ILE A 1052 20.01 25.15 2.13
CA ILE A 1052 18.55 25.26 2.37
C ILE A 1052 18.23 26.38 3.40
N ASN A 1053 19.22 26.91 4.11
CA ASN A 1053 19.05 28.04 5.05
C ASN A 1053 19.64 29.37 4.55
N GLY A 1054 20.03 29.47 3.27
CA GLY A 1054 20.93 30.55 2.84
C GLY A 1054 20.78 31.05 1.40
N LEU A 1055 19.61 30.96 0.76
CA LEU A 1055 19.31 31.85 -0.39
C LEU A 1055 18.86 33.23 0.15
N ALA A 1056 19.78 33.89 0.84
CA ALA A 1056 19.81 35.33 0.88
C ALA A 1056 20.19 35.77 -0.54
N VAL A 1057 19.17 36.11 -1.33
CA VAL A 1057 19.35 36.98 -2.49
C VAL A 1057 19.85 38.32 -1.93
N THR A 1058 21.17 38.53 -1.94
CA THR A 1058 21.65 39.88 -2.24
C THR A 1058 21.35 40.12 -3.71
N TRP A 1059 20.42 41.05 -3.94
CA TRP A 1059 19.98 41.55 -5.24
C TRP A 1059 21.11 41.85 -6.21
#